data_AF-A0A7X7N9X3-F1
#
_entry.id   AF-A0A7X7N9X3-F1
#
_cell.length_a   1.000
_cell.length_b   1.000
_cell.length_c   1.000
_cell.angle_alpha   90.00
_cell.angle_beta   90.00
_cell.angle_gamma   90.00
#
_symmetry.space_group_name_H-M   'P 1'
#
loop_
_entity.id
_entity.type
_entity.pdbx_description
1 polymer ?
#
loop_
_entity_poly.entity_id
_entity_poly.type
_entity_poly.pdbx_seq_one_letter_code
_entity_poly.pdbx_strand_id
1 'polypeptide(L)'
;MKQNFLLLLILSSLCLAQLRVDFGDGVKGSIESQGYRVSVESWWNVIYSGGDRLPAADFKGKVNVSKDGVQYRSDELDFDIAAVAAEQGIDFRVTILKTSRHIEQFLFPHQADFPVEGMRKFVFPTQGNSTHGLALLPTYFAEHDLKGGSHKWRSVVMGTKGYEMLFGGRLNQLPDRVDQKQLKVTEAGREWFQGDAIRGIEVSEYSVNRPPAEGQADVVLVETEDGPALAGSRLGGEGWLFRFTGYGNDRYADYGQSAMRRMFVATMNAVVYREPKRLEGKKAILIALKNGPIKGNWSPMYIERFEEFFRSASFLGTANATYEVVDSPEGMRRALSDPQVGLIVNPYGEGFPSGETEKFLGDLELVRNFVRRGGVWWELAGYPFYCVLVPRSLNDKLIAVYPSAVADFAHVSHSGGGIAIYGIQPMMRKPWDLERLVKPAMLHLEATGTAARFTHGWMMAVKQGDTWQSPPFRWATDQGDPRTSLANYAKLNEIQGSLEQKVTKPGVLDKLKGAVLVKLFSYGSKHQIATLDHLPKGSLVHYSSYLKGGFDKEYPDHLPVNPKWGTNDDLARLINRSHELGHLIMPYTNTSWWCTDPRGPTFEREGEEPLGRNLDGSLKKERYAKNEGFSLCFYHPAVQAAHRKVRHQMTVEFPNDVLFQDQVGARRWTWNFHPLEPNPASGYDGMHSLSMEDAKTVPMATEDGHDRVLNFETMICGAAWSMIPSFGNRRSHHIMYNYPAGDWQFYPILSYLGHDQVIFTTHDLGHFMRKPINVAYAIACGYAMSAAWHHDDANNQDLVNWIFWLDAVQKSICKDYAGKKLIDFRYLQEGTSQPAPHNAIYAEYDGDIKLVVNIGERPLELKGLLDSTKFSSVERAWLESKPLPEFGFYAMSPRIRTARVFDDKQNITSIALRLENNEWIGDCLANNDATITIPMPAQLNGKTIAASTRNGVKVNLTWNIKNDIATITLPKQGKPVVDMPEVFEKTAPKNSKATTNQVVIIKPNEYKNEKFHQNCQEWIDGLKEQFAGTDLQLIVVDNLQAMSSLLTQPRSKAPFAIINYGGEITLVPQGIKHFDYIAMIKQYVDNGGIWWNTGGYPFYFMKNIAPDGTETTNPTGPIAAARLGVECPSGAIDEPEKRLFLTDTGKLWFAGPRADRIQAASANTQRPFVKPEVSLPLIQGGNDNFVAGIRFDGYGFFFNLGGFSISRDVAIDIVAGTIEYLWNNPTPTPLLHSQNFFWKLRPFPR
;
A
#
# COMPACT_ATOMS: atom_id res chain seq x y z
N MET A 1 59.39 -11.71 26.03
CA MET A 1 58.89 -11.17 24.74
C MET A 1 58.76 -12.23 23.64
N LYS A 2 59.79 -13.04 23.30
CA LYS A 2 59.67 -14.10 22.26
C LYS A 2 58.66 -15.21 22.59
N GLN A 3 58.48 -15.60 23.86
CA GLN A 3 57.45 -16.58 24.27
C GLN A 3 56.01 -16.04 24.19
N ASN A 4 55.78 -14.75 24.48
CA ASN A 4 54.44 -14.15 24.34
C ASN A 4 54.07 -13.92 22.87
N PHE A 5 55.06 -13.68 22.00
CA PHE A 5 54.82 -13.57 20.56
C PHE A 5 54.51 -14.93 19.93
N LEU A 6 55.16 -16.01 20.39
CA LEU A 6 54.86 -17.37 19.96
C LEU A 6 53.50 -17.84 20.49
N LEU A 7 53.13 -17.48 21.73
CA LEU A 7 51.81 -17.77 22.29
C LEU A 7 50.68 -16.98 21.59
N LEU A 8 50.92 -15.73 21.18
CA LEU A 8 49.98 -14.97 20.36
C LEU A 8 49.83 -15.53 18.93
N LEU A 9 50.93 -15.99 18.31
CA LEU A 9 50.89 -16.64 17.00
C LEU A 9 50.22 -18.02 17.05
N ILE A 10 50.40 -18.76 18.15
CA ILE A 10 49.76 -20.06 18.38
C ILE A 10 48.28 -19.86 18.73
N LEU A 11 47.91 -18.86 19.54
CA LEU A 11 46.51 -18.54 19.84
C LEU A 11 45.76 -17.89 18.66
N SER A 12 46.43 -17.13 17.80
CA SER A 12 45.81 -16.59 16.58
C SER A 12 45.63 -17.64 15.48
N SER A 13 46.41 -18.73 15.50
CA SER A 13 46.29 -19.83 14.54
C SER A 13 45.44 -21.02 15.04
N LEU A 14 45.14 -21.09 16.35
CA LEU A 14 44.31 -22.15 16.95
C LEU A 14 42.82 -21.79 17.16
N CYS A 15 42.37 -20.58 16.79
CA CYS A 15 40.98 -20.14 17.01
C CYS A 15 40.22 -19.64 15.76
N LEU A 16 40.68 -19.97 14.55
CA LEU A 16 39.81 -19.93 13.37
C LEU A 16 39.21 -21.33 13.17
N ALA A 17 37.92 -21.48 13.48
CA ALA A 17 37.17 -22.70 13.22
C ALA A 17 37.27 -23.07 11.73
N GLN A 18 38.05 -24.08 11.38
CA GLN A 18 38.10 -24.57 10.00
C GLN A 18 36.86 -25.44 9.74
N LEU A 19 36.11 -25.12 8.69
CA LEU A 19 35.11 -26.03 8.13
C LEU A 19 35.79 -27.33 7.69
N ARG A 20 35.14 -28.46 7.93
CA ARG A 20 35.53 -29.75 7.38
C ARG A 20 34.42 -30.26 6.48
N VAL A 21 34.79 -30.64 5.27
CA VAL A 21 33.86 -31.23 4.30
C VAL A 21 34.16 -32.71 4.22
N ASP A 22 33.11 -33.51 4.40
CA ASP A 22 33.11 -34.94 4.12
C ASP A 22 32.16 -35.18 2.95
N PHE A 23 32.72 -35.53 1.80
CA PHE A 23 31.94 -35.84 0.60
C PHE A 23 31.26 -37.20 0.64
N GLY A 24 31.51 -38.04 1.65
CA GLY A 24 30.92 -39.36 1.80
C GLY A 24 31.13 -40.24 0.56
N ASP A 25 30.03 -40.70 -0.03
CA ASP A 25 30.01 -41.52 -1.26
C ASP A 25 29.94 -40.69 -2.55
N GLY A 26 29.99 -39.36 -2.45
CA GLY A 26 29.76 -38.42 -3.55
C GLY A 26 28.27 -38.10 -3.77
N VAL A 27 27.35 -38.87 -3.22
CA VAL A 27 25.90 -38.57 -3.27
C VAL A 27 25.51 -37.78 -2.03
N LYS A 28 25.87 -38.30 -0.86
CA LYS A 28 25.60 -37.74 0.46
C LYS A 28 26.89 -37.40 1.18
N GLY A 29 26.82 -36.45 2.10
CA GLY A 29 27.97 -36.06 2.89
C GLY A 29 27.60 -35.16 4.06
N SER A 30 28.58 -34.43 4.57
CA SER A 30 28.34 -33.43 5.59
C SER A 30 29.40 -32.34 5.61
N ILE A 31 29.02 -31.21 6.20
CA ILE A 31 29.92 -30.10 6.49
C ILE A 31 29.90 -29.88 8.00
N GLU A 32 31.07 -29.93 8.64
CA GLU A 32 31.22 -29.76 10.08
C GLU A 32 31.80 -28.38 10.39
N SER A 33 31.19 -27.71 11.38
CA SER A 33 31.69 -26.50 12.02
C SER A 33 31.88 -26.75 13.52
N GLN A 34 32.55 -25.84 14.24
CA GLN A 34 32.69 -25.94 15.69
C GLN A 34 31.32 -25.78 16.37
N GLY A 35 30.65 -26.90 16.64
CA GLY A 35 29.43 -26.95 17.44
C GLY A 35 28.19 -27.52 16.75
N TYR A 36 28.21 -27.77 15.43
CA TYR A 36 27.11 -28.44 14.73
C TYR A 36 27.55 -29.04 13.39
N ARG A 37 26.74 -29.99 12.90
CA ARG A 37 26.93 -30.70 11.62
C ARG A 37 25.79 -30.34 10.68
N VAL A 38 26.14 -29.96 9.45
CA VAL A 38 25.21 -29.77 8.33
C VAL A 38 25.22 -31.05 7.52
N SER A 39 24.08 -31.74 7.44
CA SER A 39 23.94 -32.93 6.61
C SER A 39 23.73 -32.52 5.16
N VAL A 40 24.35 -33.21 4.21
CA VAL A 40 24.09 -33.02 2.79
C VAL A 40 23.45 -34.29 2.25
N GLU A 41 22.13 -34.24 2.04
CA GLU A 41 21.34 -35.38 1.56
C GLU A 41 21.48 -35.60 0.05
N SER A 42 21.93 -34.58 -0.66
CA SER A 42 22.26 -34.64 -2.08
C SER A 42 23.21 -33.50 -2.42
N TRP A 43 24.43 -33.84 -2.85
CA TRP A 43 25.42 -32.84 -3.25
C TRP A 43 25.01 -32.08 -4.50
N TRP A 44 24.44 -32.73 -5.51
CA TRP A 44 24.15 -32.08 -6.77
C TRP A 44 22.94 -32.68 -7.50
N ASN A 45 22.39 -31.89 -8.42
CA ASN A 45 21.35 -32.27 -9.35
C ASN A 45 21.47 -31.45 -10.62
N VAL A 46 21.36 -32.09 -11.78
CA VAL A 46 21.42 -31.42 -13.09
C VAL A 46 20.02 -31.37 -13.69
N ILE A 47 19.65 -30.22 -14.24
CA ILE A 47 18.40 -30.05 -14.99
C ILE A 47 18.76 -29.81 -16.46
N TYR A 48 18.28 -30.69 -17.33
CA TYR A 48 18.46 -30.61 -18.78
C TYR A 48 17.33 -29.83 -19.45
N SER A 49 17.57 -29.40 -20.69
CA SER A 49 16.51 -28.82 -21.52
C SER A 49 15.33 -29.77 -21.68
N GLY A 50 14.12 -29.24 -21.49
CA GLY A 50 12.88 -30.02 -21.43
C GLY A 50 12.44 -30.42 -20.01
N GLY A 51 13.27 -30.14 -18.99
CA GLY A 51 12.92 -30.31 -17.58
C GLY A 51 13.33 -31.64 -16.95
N ASP A 52 13.94 -32.54 -17.73
CA ASP A 52 14.53 -33.79 -17.24
C ASP A 52 15.62 -33.52 -16.20
N ARG A 53 15.73 -34.41 -15.22
CA ARG A 53 16.65 -34.25 -14.09
C ARG A 53 17.57 -35.45 -13.96
N LEU A 54 18.83 -35.19 -13.60
CA LEU A 54 19.80 -36.19 -13.17
C LEU A 54 20.25 -35.86 -11.74
N PRO A 55 19.58 -36.40 -10.72
CA PRO A 55 20.03 -36.26 -9.33
C PRO A 55 21.27 -37.12 -9.08
N ALA A 56 22.08 -36.75 -8.09
CA ALA A 56 23.30 -37.49 -7.74
C ALA A 56 23.08 -39.00 -7.52
N ALA A 57 21.96 -39.40 -6.92
CA ALA A 57 21.63 -40.80 -6.64
C ALA A 57 21.40 -41.65 -7.90
N ASP A 58 21.05 -41.02 -9.03
CA ASP A 58 20.76 -41.70 -10.29
C ASP A 58 21.96 -41.72 -11.25
N PHE A 59 23.12 -41.21 -10.82
CA PHE A 59 24.32 -41.16 -11.65
C PHE A 59 24.87 -42.56 -11.95
N LYS A 60 24.92 -42.92 -13.24
CA LYS A 60 25.42 -44.23 -13.72
C LYS A 60 26.83 -44.08 -14.29
N GLY A 61 27.82 -43.94 -13.41
CA GLY A 61 29.21 -43.76 -13.80
C GLY A 61 30.22 -44.07 -12.68
N LYS A 62 31.51 -43.80 -12.94
CA LYS A 62 32.56 -43.90 -11.92
C LYS A 62 32.61 -42.61 -11.10
N VAL A 63 32.66 -42.76 -9.78
CA VAL A 63 32.78 -41.65 -8.82
C VAL A 63 34.06 -41.83 -8.02
N ASN A 64 34.96 -40.85 -8.09
CA ASN A 64 36.19 -40.84 -7.30
C ASN A 64 36.10 -39.72 -6.26
N VAL A 65 35.98 -40.08 -4.99
CA VAL A 65 35.92 -39.13 -3.87
C VAL A 65 37.32 -38.94 -3.28
N SER A 66 37.67 -37.69 -3.00
CA SER A 66 38.89 -37.30 -2.30
C SER A 66 38.59 -36.18 -1.31
N LYS A 67 39.57 -35.84 -0.46
CA LYS A 67 39.46 -34.69 0.46
C LYS A 67 39.38 -33.34 -0.27
N ASP A 68 39.91 -33.27 -1.49
CA ASP A 68 40.03 -32.03 -2.27
C ASP A 68 38.85 -31.88 -3.27
N GLY A 69 37.93 -32.85 -3.33
CA GLY A 69 36.82 -32.86 -4.27
C GLY A 69 36.36 -34.24 -4.72
N VAL A 70 35.39 -34.26 -5.64
CA VAL A 70 34.81 -35.46 -6.24
C VAL A 70 34.83 -35.38 -7.77
N GLN A 71 35.20 -36.47 -8.43
CA GLN A 71 35.19 -36.60 -9.88
C GLN A 71 34.12 -37.59 -10.33
N TYR A 72 33.30 -37.20 -11.30
CA TYR A 72 32.22 -38.02 -11.88
C TYR A 72 32.51 -38.27 -13.34
N ARG A 73 32.50 -39.55 -13.75
CA ARG A 73 32.79 -39.96 -15.13
C ARG A 73 31.75 -40.93 -15.69
N SER A 74 31.11 -40.58 -16.80
CA SER A 74 30.11 -41.41 -17.48
C SER A 74 30.02 -41.08 -18.98
N ASP A 75 29.25 -41.87 -19.74
CA ASP A 75 29.00 -41.56 -21.15
C ASP A 75 28.13 -40.32 -21.33
N GLU A 76 27.22 -40.05 -20.37
CA GLU A 76 26.27 -38.95 -20.39
C GLU A 76 26.88 -37.62 -19.93
N LEU A 77 27.61 -37.62 -18.82
CA LEU A 77 28.09 -36.41 -18.14
C LEU A 77 29.41 -36.68 -17.39
N ASP A 78 30.43 -35.87 -17.68
CA ASP A 78 31.70 -35.82 -16.94
C ASP A 78 31.85 -34.44 -16.29
N PHE A 79 32.12 -34.41 -14.98
CA PHE A 79 32.37 -33.18 -14.27
C PHE A 79 33.14 -33.41 -12.96
N ASP A 80 33.73 -32.33 -12.45
CA ASP A 80 34.46 -32.28 -11.19
C ASP A 80 33.82 -31.28 -10.23
N ILE A 81 33.80 -31.62 -8.95
CA ILE A 81 33.51 -30.71 -7.84
C ILE A 81 34.80 -30.58 -7.04
N ALA A 82 35.44 -29.42 -7.06
CA ALA A 82 36.64 -29.13 -6.28
C ALA A 82 36.28 -28.37 -5.01
N ALA A 83 36.91 -28.72 -3.88
CA ALA A 83 36.86 -27.99 -2.62
C ALA A 83 38.25 -27.41 -2.32
N VAL A 84 38.37 -26.08 -2.36
CA VAL A 84 39.63 -25.36 -2.19
C VAL A 84 39.61 -24.60 -0.87
N ALA A 85 40.61 -24.84 -0.01
CA ALA A 85 40.73 -24.10 1.25
C ALA A 85 40.92 -22.60 0.99
N ALA A 86 40.20 -21.77 1.74
CA ALA A 86 40.29 -20.31 1.72
C ALA A 86 40.52 -19.78 3.14
N GLU A 87 40.96 -18.53 3.27
CA GLU A 87 41.38 -17.91 4.54
C GLU A 87 40.35 -18.03 5.68
N GLN A 88 39.05 -18.06 5.35
CA GLN A 88 37.95 -18.11 6.32
C GLN A 88 36.86 -19.13 5.93
N GLY A 89 37.22 -20.15 5.14
CA GLY A 89 36.22 -21.08 4.61
C GLY A 89 36.74 -22.01 3.52
N ILE A 90 35.80 -22.50 2.70
CA ILE A 90 36.06 -23.39 1.57
C ILE A 90 35.35 -22.82 0.34
N ASP A 91 36.08 -22.74 -0.77
CA ASP A 91 35.54 -22.39 -2.08
C ASP A 91 35.28 -23.65 -2.87
N PHE A 92 34.01 -23.83 -3.26
CA PHE A 92 33.62 -24.89 -4.18
C PHE A 92 33.62 -24.39 -5.62
N ARG A 93 34.04 -25.27 -6.53
CA ARG A 93 33.95 -25.05 -7.98
C ARG A 93 33.44 -26.30 -8.67
N VAL A 94 32.48 -26.13 -9.56
CA VAL A 94 32.00 -27.18 -10.46
C VAL A 94 32.63 -26.96 -11.83
N THR A 95 33.20 -28.00 -12.43
CA THR A 95 33.73 -27.97 -13.79
C THR A 95 33.15 -29.11 -14.62
N ILE A 96 32.24 -28.78 -15.54
CA ILE A 96 31.70 -29.70 -16.54
C ILE A 96 32.74 -29.87 -17.65
N LEU A 97 33.19 -31.11 -17.83
CA LEU A 97 34.21 -31.48 -18.81
C LEU A 97 33.58 -32.00 -20.11
N LYS A 98 32.38 -32.57 -20.02
CA LYS A 98 31.64 -33.12 -21.16
C LYS A 98 30.18 -33.33 -20.76
N THR A 99 29.25 -33.06 -21.68
CA THR A 99 27.85 -33.47 -21.56
C THR A 99 27.31 -33.96 -22.90
N SER A 100 26.51 -35.02 -22.90
CA SER A 100 25.81 -35.51 -24.10
C SER A 100 24.48 -34.79 -24.36
N ARG A 101 24.03 -33.95 -23.41
CA ARG A 101 22.74 -33.25 -23.44
C ARG A 101 22.90 -31.77 -23.09
N HIS A 102 21.96 -30.94 -23.51
CA HIS A 102 21.93 -29.52 -23.13
C HIS A 102 21.54 -29.38 -21.65
N ILE A 103 22.39 -28.74 -20.85
CA ILE A 103 22.16 -28.46 -19.43
C ILE A 103 21.69 -27.01 -19.23
N GLU A 104 20.58 -26.86 -18.50
CA GLU A 104 20.01 -25.55 -18.14
C GLU A 104 20.38 -25.11 -16.71
N GLN A 105 20.52 -26.06 -15.79
CA GLN A 105 20.85 -25.76 -14.40
C GLN A 105 21.75 -26.82 -13.79
N PHE A 106 22.67 -26.39 -12.92
CA PHE A 106 23.45 -27.25 -12.06
C PHE A 106 23.24 -26.80 -10.61
N LEU A 107 22.60 -27.62 -9.80
CA LEU A 107 22.32 -27.35 -8.40
C LEU A 107 23.46 -27.88 -7.53
N PHE A 108 24.06 -27.03 -6.68
CA PHE A 108 25.10 -27.40 -5.72
C PHE A 108 25.20 -26.40 -4.54
N PRO A 109 25.10 -26.85 -3.27
CA PRO A 109 24.54 -28.15 -2.92
C PRO A 109 23.07 -28.22 -3.32
N HIS A 110 22.60 -29.41 -3.69
CA HIS A 110 21.19 -29.62 -4.00
C HIS A 110 20.33 -29.65 -2.73
N GLN A 111 20.77 -30.34 -1.68
CA GLN A 111 20.02 -30.49 -0.41
C GLN A 111 20.97 -30.47 0.80
N ALA A 112 21.22 -29.29 1.36
CA ALA A 112 21.98 -29.13 2.59
C ALA A 112 21.05 -28.77 3.77
N ASP A 113 21.00 -29.64 4.78
CA ASP A 113 20.08 -29.57 5.91
C ASP A 113 20.79 -28.98 7.14
N PHE A 114 20.40 -27.74 7.48
CA PHE A 114 20.87 -27.05 8.67
C PHE A 114 19.95 -27.35 9.85
N PRO A 115 20.45 -27.94 10.95
CA PRO A 115 19.59 -28.35 12.07
C PRO A 115 18.91 -27.15 12.73
N VAL A 116 17.63 -27.29 13.06
CA VAL A 116 16.86 -26.28 13.84
C VAL A 116 17.36 -26.23 15.28
N GLU A 117 17.84 -27.36 15.81
CA GLU A 117 18.45 -27.39 17.15
C GLU A 117 19.63 -26.43 17.24
N GLY A 118 19.60 -25.53 18.23
CA GLY A 118 20.62 -24.51 18.44
C GLY A 118 20.61 -23.36 17.42
N MET A 119 19.72 -23.39 16.41
CA MET A 119 19.57 -22.30 15.45
C MET A 119 19.00 -21.06 16.14
N ARG A 120 19.55 -19.88 15.80
CA ARG A 120 19.03 -18.58 16.24
C ARG A 120 18.24 -17.89 15.14
N LYS A 121 18.79 -17.86 13.92
CA LYS A 121 18.14 -17.32 12.72
C LYS A 121 18.84 -17.76 11.44
N PHE A 122 18.12 -17.72 10.33
CA PHE A 122 18.62 -17.93 8.97
C PHE A 122 18.34 -16.67 8.13
N VAL A 123 19.38 -15.90 7.84
CA VAL A 123 19.33 -14.74 6.95
C VAL A 123 19.28 -15.22 5.49
N PHE A 124 18.25 -14.80 4.76
CA PHE A 124 17.99 -15.23 3.39
C PHE A 124 17.68 -14.02 2.49
N PRO A 125 18.18 -14.01 1.24
CA PRO A 125 17.91 -12.91 0.32
C PRO A 125 16.50 -13.07 -0.26
N THR A 126 15.76 -11.98 -0.37
CA THR A 126 14.46 -11.97 -1.07
C THR A 126 14.60 -11.37 -2.46
N GLN A 127 13.53 -11.41 -3.25
CA GLN A 127 13.43 -10.59 -4.46
C GLN A 127 13.65 -9.11 -4.10
N GLY A 128 14.46 -8.42 -4.90
CA GLY A 128 14.92 -7.06 -4.70
C GLY A 128 13.82 -6.01 -4.81
N ASN A 129 12.66 -6.36 -5.36
CA ASN A 129 11.47 -5.51 -5.31
C ASN A 129 10.68 -5.62 -3.99
N SER A 130 10.88 -6.69 -3.24
CA SER A 130 10.01 -7.04 -2.11
C SER A 130 10.55 -6.47 -0.80
N THR A 131 11.77 -6.83 -0.41
CA THR A 131 12.42 -6.38 0.84
C THR A 131 13.93 -6.29 0.65
N HIS A 132 14.63 -5.66 1.61
CA HIS A 132 16.09 -5.66 1.68
C HIS A 132 16.71 -7.00 2.13
N GLY A 133 15.90 -7.99 2.49
CA GLY A 133 16.31 -9.27 3.07
C GLY A 133 15.50 -9.62 4.32
N LEU A 134 15.49 -10.91 4.67
CA LEU A 134 14.78 -11.44 5.83
C LEU A 134 15.72 -12.29 6.69
N ALA A 135 15.42 -12.36 7.98
CA ALA A 135 15.89 -13.40 8.87
C ALA A 135 14.71 -14.29 9.25
N LEU A 136 14.79 -15.57 8.95
CA LEU A 136 13.81 -16.57 9.34
C LEU A 136 14.21 -17.17 10.68
N LEU A 137 13.24 -17.30 11.57
CA LEU A 137 13.45 -17.78 12.93
C LEU A 137 13.26 -19.31 13.01
N PRO A 138 13.74 -19.99 14.06
CA PRO A 138 13.65 -21.46 14.17
C PRO A 138 12.23 -22.01 14.00
N THR A 139 11.20 -21.27 14.45
CA THR A 139 9.80 -21.66 14.31
C THR A 139 9.33 -21.70 12.86
N TYR A 140 9.97 -20.96 11.94
CA TYR A 140 9.66 -21.03 10.52
C TYR A 140 9.90 -22.44 9.96
N PHE A 141 10.93 -23.13 10.47
CA PHE A 141 11.39 -24.43 10.00
C PHE A 141 10.79 -25.61 10.76
N ALA A 142 10.17 -25.33 11.91
CA ALA A 142 9.51 -26.31 12.76
C ALA A 142 8.07 -26.59 12.32
N GLU A 143 7.51 -27.71 12.78
CA GLU A 143 6.08 -27.98 12.61
C GLU A 143 5.24 -27.02 13.45
N HIS A 144 4.26 -26.38 12.80
CA HIS A 144 3.29 -25.48 13.42
C HIS A 144 2.13 -26.24 14.05
N ASP A 145 1.67 -25.74 15.19
CA ASP A 145 0.46 -26.24 15.83
C ASP A 145 -0.80 -25.81 15.02
N LEU A 146 -1.39 -26.81 14.37
CA LEU A 146 -2.60 -26.65 13.58
C LEU A 146 -3.82 -26.25 14.45
N LYS A 147 -3.80 -26.54 15.76
CA LYS A 147 -4.90 -26.22 16.69
C LYS A 147 -4.67 -24.92 17.47
N GLY A 148 -3.43 -24.63 17.87
CA GLY A 148 -3.06 -23.42 18.62
C GLY A 148 -3.13 -22.13 17.80
N GLY A 149 -3.11 -22.23 16.47
CA GLY A 149 -3.23 -21.09 15.57
C GLY A 149 -1.91 -20.36 15.38
N SER A 150 -0.79 -21.08 15.28
CA SER A 150 0.47 -20.56 14.75
C SER A 150 0.62 -20.77 13.25
N HIS A 151 -0.27 -21.54 12.61
CA HIS A 151 -0.20 -21.89 11.19
C HIS A 151 -0.72 -20.79 10.25
N LYS A 152 -0.40 -20.96 8.96
CA LYS A 152 -1.02 -20.27 7.81
C LYS A 152 -1.76 -21.27 6.92
N TRP A 153 -2.47 -20.78 5.91
CA TRP A 153 -3.33 -21.59 5.02
C TRP A 153 -2.77 -21.65 3.60
N ARG A 154 -2.79 -22.82 2.96
CA ARG A 154 -2.53 -22.97 1.50
C ARG A 154 -3.80 -23.33 0.76
N SER A 155 -3.85 -22.91 -0.50
CA SER A 155 -4.80 -23.42 -1.47
C SER A 155 -4.24 -24.70 -2.09
N VAL A 156 -4.99 -25.79 -2.00
CA VAL A 156 -4.74 -27.04 -2.73
C VAL A 156 -5.74 -27.12 -3.88
N VAL A 157 -5.26 -27.19 -5.11
CA VAL A 157 -6.10 -27.23 -6.30
C VAL A 157 -6.84 -28.57 -6.38
N MET A 158 -8.17 -28.51 -6.38
CA MET A 158 -9.05 -29.67 -6.61
C MET A 158 -9.59 -29.70 -8.05
N GLY A 159 -9.38 -28.62 -8.79
CA GLY A 159 -9.87 -28.45 -10.16
C GLY A 159 -11.38 -28.25 -10.17
N THR A 160 -12.04 -28.70 -11.23
CA THR A 160 -13.48 -28.49 -11.45
C THR A 160 -14.38 -29.39 -10.60
N LYS A 161 -13.82 -30.39 -9.91
CA LYS A 161 -14.55 -31.49 -9.25
C LYS A 161 -15.61 -31.03 -8.24
N GLY A 162 -15.29 -30.02 -7.42
CA GLY A 162 -16.21 -29.52 -6.41
C GLY A 162 -17.47 -28.89 -7.01
N TYR A 163 -17.28 -28.10 -8.06
CA TYR A 163 -18.39 -27.48 -8.79
C TYR A 163 -19.20 -28.53 -9.56
N GLU A 164 -18.54 -29.43 -10.30
CA GLU A 164 -19.20 -30.51 -11.03
C GLU A 164 -20.05 -31.38 -10.10
N MET A 165 -19.57 -31.65 -8.89
CA MET A 165 -20.33 -32.39 -7.89
C MET A 165 -21.65 -31.70 -7.57
N LEU A 166 -21.66 -30.38 -7.34
CA LEU A 166 -22.88 -29.63 -6.98
C LEU A 166 -23.81 -29.36 -8.16
N PHE A 167 -23.27 -29.09 -9.35
CA PHE A 167 -24.02 -28.54 -10.49
C PHE A 167 -24.10 -29.48 -11.71
N GLY A 168 -23.51 -30.67 -11.63
CA GLY A 168 -23.56 -31.68 -12.70
C GLY A 168 -22.67 -31.42 -13.91
N GLY A 169 -21.87 -30.35 -13.93
CA GLY A 169 -20.99 -30.00 -15.05
C GLY A 169 -20.00 -28.88 -14.73
N ARG A 170 -19.17 -28.51 -15.72
CA ARG A 170 -18.17 -27.43 -15.61
C ARG A 170 -18.76 -26.06 -15.89
N LEU A 171 -18.10 -25.02 -15.39
CA LEU A 171 -18.35 -23.65 -15.83
C LEU A 171 -17.87 -23.43 -17.27
N ASN A 172 -18.44 -22.41 -17.90
CA ASN A 172 -17.80 -21.80 -19.07
C ASN A 172 -16.54 -21.05 -18.58
N GLN A 173 -15.38 -21.44 -19.12
CA GLN A 173 -14.10 -20.87 -18.73
C GLN A 173 -13.57 -19.95 -19.83
N LEU A 174 -13.80 -18.65 -19.66
CA LEU A 174 -13.24 -17.60 -20.52
C LEU A 174 -11.79 -17.29 -20.09
N PRO A 175 -11.01 -16.55 -20.90
CA PRO A 175 -9.68 -16.10 -20.48
C PRO A 175 -9.70 -15.40 -19.12
N ASP A 176 -8.64 -15.59 -18.32
CA ASP A 176 -8.54 -15.00 -16.98
C ASP A 176 -8.72 -13.47 -16.98
N ARG A 177 -8.25 -12.82 -18.05
CA ARG A 177 -8.36 -11.38 -18.26
C ARG A 177 -9.34 -11.09 -19.39
N VAL A 178 -10.62 -10.91 -19.04
CA VAL A 178 -11.65 -10.32 -19.90
C VAL A 178 -11.85 -8.86 -19.56
N ASP A 179 -12.15 -8.03 -20.56
CA ASP A 179 -12.48 -6.62 -20.34
C ASP A 179 -13.73 -6.49 -19.47
N GLN A 180 -13.84 -5.37 -18.76
CA GLN A 180 -15.05 -5.05 -18.00
C GLN A 180 -16.15 -4.66 -18.98
N LYS A 181 -17.36 -5.17 -18.76
CA LYS A 181 -18.53 -4.86 -19.58
C LYS A 181 -19.68 -4.36 -18.71
N GLN A 182 -20.57 -3.59 -19.31
CA GLN A 182 -21.73 -3.04 -18.64
C GLN A 182 -22.60 -4.14 -18.04
N LEU A 183 -22.97 -4.01 -16.77
CA LEU A 183 -23.94 -4.89 -16.11
C LEU A 183 -25.36 -4.61 -16.61
N LYS A 184 -26.15 -5.67 -16.81
CA LYS A 184 -27.57 -5.60 -17.16
C LYS A 184 -28.37 -6.41 -16.15
N VAL A 185 -29.44 -5.83 -15.60
CA VAL A 185 -30.37 -6.57 -14.75
C VAL A 185 -31.36 -7.32 -15.65
N THR A 186 -31.44 -8.65 -15.47
CA THR A 186 -32.32 -9.53 -16.24
C THR A 186 -33.78 -9.32 -15.87
N GLU A 187 -34.73 -9.89 -16.61
CA GLU A 187 -36.15 -9.86 -16.25
C GLU A 187 -36.39 -10.42 -14.84
N ALA A 188 -35.80 -11.58 -14.52
CA ALA A 188 -35.84 -12.14 -13.17
C ALA A 188 -35.19 -11.21 -12.13
N GLY A 189 -34.07 -10.57 -12.45
CA GLY A 189 -33.45 -9.56 -11.60
C GLY A 189 -34.35 -8.37 -11.32
N ARG A 190 -35.14 -7.91 -12.30
CA ARG A 190 -36.09 -6.80 -12.13
C ARG A 190 -37.27 -7.15 -11.24
N GLU A 191 -37.63 -8.44 -11.14
CA GLU A 191 -38.59 -8.89 -10.14
C GLU A 191 -38.00 -8.94 -8.73
N TRP A 192 -36.69 -9.12 -8.60
CA TRP A 192 -35.99 -9.22 -7.32
C TRP A 192 -35.59 -7.86 -6.76
N PHE A 193 -35.13 -6.96 -7.61
CA PHE A 193 -34.50 -5.70 -7.21
C PHE A 193 -35.41 -4.50 -7.33
N GLN A 194 -35.24 -3.54 -6.42
CA GLN A 194 -35.92 -2.24 -6.50
C GLN A 194 -35.25 -1.31 -7.51
N GLY A 195 -35.99 -0.29 -7.99
CA GLY A 195 -35.55 0.60 -9.07
C GLY A 195 -34.21 1.30 -8.85
N ASP A 196 -33.86 1.68 -7.62
CA ASP A 196 -32.56 2.29 -7.30
C ASP A 196 -31.40 1.28 -7.36
N ALA A 197 -31.62 0.06 -6.86
CA ALA A 197 -30.64 -1.02 -6.97
C ALA A 197 -30.38 -1.38 -8.44
N ILE A 198 -31.43 -1.45 -9.26
CA ILE A 198 -31.32 -1.67 -10.71
C ILE A 198 -30.45 -0.59 -11.35
N ARG A 199 -30.76 0.69 -11.13
CA ARG A 199 -29.96 1.81 -11.67
C ARG A 199 -28.50 1.73 -11.22
N GLY A 200 -28.25 1.48 -9.93
CA GLY A 200 -26.90 1.40 -9.38
C GLY A 200 -26.07 0.23 -9.93
N ILE A 201 -26.73 -0.89 -10.24
CA ILE A 201 -26.10 -2.05 -10.90
C ILE A 201 -25.84 -1.71 -12.37
N GLU A 202 -26.82 -1.19 -13.10
CA GLU A 202 -26.75 -0.93 -14.54
C GLU A 202 -25.82 0.22 -14.95
N VAL A 203 -25.33 1.05 -14.01
CA VAL A 203 -24.25 2.02 -14.28
C VAL A 203 -22.86 1.47 -13.99
N SER A 204 -22.76 0.26 -13.45
CA SER A 204 -21.48 -0.37 -13.10
C SER A 204 -21.02 -1.33 -14.21
N GLU A 205 -19.71 -1.50 -14.33
CA GLU A 205 -19.08 -2.51 -15.20
C GLU A 205 -18.49 -3.65 -14.36
N TYR A 206 -18.41 -4.85 -14.95
CA TYR A 206 -17.86 -6.03 -14.30
C TYR A 206 -17.23 -6.99 -15.32
N SER A 207 -16.16 -7.68 -14.94
CA SER A 207 -15.53 -8.71 -15.77
C SER A 207 -16.12 -10.07 -15.44
N VAL A 208 -16.77 -10.73 -16.39
CA VAL A 208 -17.36 -12.08 -16.23
C VAL A 208 -16.50 -13.09 -16.98
N ASN A 209 -15.70 -13.89 -16.27
CA ASN A 209 -14.79 -14.87 -16.88
C ASN A 209 -15.09 -16.33 -16.49
N ARG A 210 -16.03 -16.56 -15.58
CA ARG A 210 -16.46 -17.88 -15.07
C ARG A 210 -17.99 -18.03 -15.03
N PRO A 211 -18.74 -17.69 -16.10
CA PRO A 211 -20.19 -17.82 -16.10
C PRO A 211 -20.64 -19.29 -15.97
N PRO A 212 -21.79 -19.56 -15.31
CA PRO A 212 -22.40 -20.89 -15.32
C PRO A 212 -22.75 -21.32 -16.75
N ALA A 213 -22.66 -22.61 -17.02
CA ALA A 213 -23.21 -23.20 -18.23
C ALA A 213 -24.74 -23.32 -18.14
N GLU A 214 -25.38 -23.61 -19.27
CA GLU A 214 -26.83 -23.82 -19.34
C GLU A 214 -27.28 -24.92 -18.36
N GLY A 215 -28.39 -24.69 -17.66
CA GLY A 215 -28.94 -25.61 -16.66
C GLY A 215 -28.26 -25.61 -15.28
N GLN A 216 -27.22 -24.80 -15.06
CA GLN A 216 -26.51 -24.73 -13.77
C GLN A 216 -26.98 -23.61 -12.84
N ALA A 217 -27.93 -22.79 -13.28
CA ALA A 217 -28.52 -21.72 -12.50
C ALA A 217 -30.04 -21.81 -12.59
N ASP A 218 -30.73 -21.72 -11.45
CA ASP A 218 -32.19 -21.65 -11.39
C ASP A 218 -32.67 -20.20 -11.60
N VAL A 219 -31.82 -19.22 -11.30
CA VAL A 219 -32.06 -17.80 -11.57
C VAL A 219 -30.77 -17.09 -11.96
N VAL A 220 -30.85 -16.21 -12.95
CA VAL A 220 -29.81 -15.23 -13.28
C VAL A 220 -30.40 -13.85 -12.99
N LEU A 221 -29.79 -13.09 -12.10
CA LEU A 221 -30.30 -11.78 -11.66
C LEU A 221 -29.60 -10.62 -12.38
N VAL A 222 -28.32 -10.80 -12.69
CA VAL A 222 -27.50 -9.80 -13.40
C VAL A 222 -26.60 -10.51 -14.38
N GLU A 223 -26.42 -9.93 -15.57
CA GLU A 223 -25.59 -10.47 -16.64
C GLU A 223 -24.75 -9.39 -17.33
N THR A 224 -23.83 -9.86 -18.17
CA THR A 224 -23.11 -9.07 -19.17
C THR A 224 -23.23 -9.79 -20.51
N GLU A 225 -22.68 -9.21 -21.57
CA GLU A 225 -22.57 -9.90 -22.87
C GLU A 225 -21.70 -11.17 -22.81
N ASP A 226 -20.83 -11.30 -21.80
CA ASP A 226 -20.02 -12.51 -21.58
C ASP A 226 -20.75 -13.58 -20.76
N GLY A 227 -21.99 -13.32 -20.33
CA GLY A 227 -22.85 -14.25 -19.60
C GLY A 227 -23.25 -13.76 -18.20
N PRO A 228 -23.88 -14.64 -17.39
CA PRO A 228 -24.38 -14.29 -16.06
C PRO A 228 -23.28 -13.76 -15.15
N ALA A 229 -23.49 -12.60 -14.53
CA ALA A 229 -22.59 -11.96 -13.57
C ALA A 229 -22.93 -12.35 -12.11
N LEU A 230 -24.24 -12.50 -11.83
CA LEU A 230 -24.80 -12.97 -10.58
C LEU A 230 -25.88 -14.01 -10.87
N ALA A 231 -25.69 -15.21 -10.34
CA ALA A 231 -26.60 -16.34 -10.50
C ALA A 231 -26.90 -17.03 -9.17
N GLY A 232 -28.08 -17.62 -9.06
CA GLY A 232 -28.54 -18.40 -7.91
C GLY A 232 -28.99 -19.80 -8.32
N SER A 233 -28.74 -20.78 -7.46
CA SER A 233 -29.31 -22.14 -7.59
C SER A 233 -29.90 -22.63 -6.27
N ARG A 234 -31.01 -23.36 -6.38
CA ARG A 234 -31.70 -24.04 -5.28
C ARG A 234 -31.12 -25.41 -4.97
N LEU A 235 -30.25 -25.95 -5.84
CA LEU A 235 -29.71 -27.32 -5.75
C LEU A 235 -30.81 -28.39 -5.51
N GLY A 236 -32.01 -28.15 -6.04
CA GLY A 236 -33.19 -29.00 -5.88
C GLY A 236 -33.92 -28.92 -4.53
N GLY A 237 -33.72 -27.86 -3.73
CA GLY A 237 -34.50 -27.64 -2.50
C GLY A 237 -34.99 -26.20 -2.33
N GLU A 238 -35.13 -25.77 -1.08
CA GLU A 238 -35.87 -24.53 -0.77
C GLU A 238 -35.00 -23.27 -0.60
N GLY A 239 -33.72 -23.41 -0.32
CA GLY A 239 -32.79 -22.29 -0.09
C GLY A 239 -32.09 -21.82 -1.36
N TRP A 240 -30.98 -21.10 -1.19
CA TRP A 240 -30.22 -20.52 -2.29
C TRP A 240 -28.72 -20.66 -2.12
N LEU A 241 -28.02 -21.01 -3.21
CA LEU A 241 -26.60 -20.81 -3.38
C LEU A 241 -26.42 -19.69 -4.42
N PHE A 242 -25.95 -18.53 -3.98
CA PHE A 242 -25.62 -17.40 -4.86
C PHE A 242 -24.12 -17.33 -5.14
N ARG A 243 -23.79 -16.88 -6.34
CA ARG A 243 -22.39 -16.70 -6.74
C ARG A 243 -22.17 -15.53 -7.67
N PHE A 244 -21.02 -14.88 -7.50
CA PHE A 244 -20.43 -14.03 -8.54
C PHE A 244 -19.56 -14.88 -9.47
N THR A 245 -19.50 -14.50 -10.74
CA THR A 245 -18.96 -15.33 -11.84
C THR A 245 -17.73 -14.72 -12.50
N GLY A 246 -17.09 -13.77 -11.81
CA GLY A 246 -16.18 -12.83 -12.44
C GLY A 246 -15.05 -12.35 -11.55
N TYR A 247 -14.09 -11.68 -12.19
CA TYR A 247 -12.96 -11.03 -11.53
C TYR A 247 -13.31 -9.60 -11.17
N GLY A 248 -13.20 -9.25 -9.89
CA GLY A 248 -13.60 -7.92 -9.43
C GLY A 248 -12.56 -6.80 -9.58
N ASN A 249 -11.33 -6.98 -10.11
CA ASN A 249 -10.31 -5.89 -9.96
C ASN A 249 -8.98 -5.98 -10.76
N ASP A 250 -8.64 -5.05 -11.67
CA ASP A 250 -7.21 -4.72 -11.93
C ASP A 250 -6.91 -3.22 -12.14
N ARG A 251 -7.87 -2.32 -12.05
CA ARG A 251 -7.61 -0.91 -12.34
C ARG A 251 -8.26 -0.02 -11.30
N TYR A 252 -7.44 0.39 -10.34
CA TYR A 252 -7.73 1.38 -9.30
C TYR A 252 -8.73 0.89 -8.25
N ALA A 253 -8.36 1.09 -6.99
CA ALA A 253 -9.13 0.65 -5.83
C ALA A 253 -10.56 1.24 -5.85
N ASP A 254 -11.57 0.39 -6.02
CA ASP A 254 -12.96 0.47 -5.47
C ASP A 254 -14.08 0.03 -6.42
N TYR A 255 -13.89 0.00 -7.75
CA TYR A 255 -15.02 -0.17 -8.68
C TYR A 255 -15.72 -1.55 -8.60
N GLY A 256 -14.98 -2.65 -8.70
CA GLY A 256 -15.60 -3.98 -8.60
C GLY A 256 -16.04 -4.36 -7.19
N GLN A 257 -15.42 -3.77 -6.14
CA GLN A 257 -15.89 -3.92 -4.76
C GLN A 257 -17.27 -3.28 -4.58
N SER A 258 -17.47 -2.08 -5.13
CA SER A 258 -18.74 -1.36 -5.05
C SER A 258 -19.86 -2.07 -5.80
N ALA A 259 -19.58 -2.54 -7.03
CA ALA A 259 -20.54 -3.31 -7.82
C ALA A 259 -20.95 -4.62 -7.11
N MET A 260 -19.96 -5.38 -6.62
CA MET A 260 -20.21 -6.61 -5.84
C MET A 260 -21.07 -6.34 -4.61
N ARG A 261 -20.72 -5.32 -3.81
CA ARG A 261 -21.48 -4.97 -2.60
C ARG A 261 -22.93 -4.62 -2.93
N ARG A 262 -23.17 -3.81 -3.97
CA ARG A 262 -24.52 -3.43 -4.41
C ARG A 262 -25.34 -4.66 -4.79
N MET A 263 -24.80 -5.53 -5.64
CA MET A 263 -25.48 -6.77 -6.04
C MET A 263 -25.76 -7.70 -4.85
N PHE A 264 -24.81 -7.84 -3.92
CA PHE A 264 -24.97 -8.66 -2.72
C PHE A 264 -26.10 -8.14 -1.82
N VAL A 265 -26.10 -6.83 -1.51
CA VAL A 265 -27.12 -6.19 -0.66
C VAL A 265 -28.50 -6.28 -1.29
N ALA A 266 -28.63 -5.91 -2.58
CA ALA A 266 -29.90 -5.97 -3.30
C ALA A 266 -30.49 -7.38 -3.29
N THR A 267 -29.64 -8.40 -3.48
CA THR A 267 -30.05 -9.81 -3.44
C THR A 267 -30.50 -10.23 -2.04
N MET A 268 -29.74 -9.89 -1.00
CA MET A 268 -30.12 -10.26 0.37
C MET A 268 -31.38 -9.53 0.86
N ASN A 269 -31.57 -8.26 0.50
CA ASN A 269 -32.82 -7.54 0.75
C ASN A 269 -34.00 -8.24 0.07
N ALA A 270 -33.83 -8.65 -1.20
CA ALA A 270 -34.86 -9.37 -1.93
C ALA A 270 -35.19 -10.73 -1.29
N VAL A 271 -34.18 -11.48 -0.81
CA VAL A 271 -34.39 -12.74 -0.07
C VAL A 271 -35.18 -12.50 1.21
N VAL A 272 -34.82 -11.49 2.01
CA VAL A 272 -35.54 -11.17 3.26
C VAL A 272 -36.98 -10.75 2.98
N TYR A 273 -37.24 -10.03 1.89
CA TYR A 273 -38.59 -9.61 1.53
C TYR A 273 -39.45 -10.74 0.96
N ARG A 274 -38.91 -11.52 0.02
CA ARG A 274 -39.65 -12.57 -0.72
C ARG A 274 -39.75 -13.87 0.08
N GLU A 275 -38.73 -14.19 0.86
CA GLU A 275 -38.60 -15.44 1.62
C GLU A 275 -38.13 -15.17 3.07
N PRO A 276 -38.89 -14.41 3.89
CA PRO A 276 -38.43 -13.92 5.21
C PRO A 276 -37.96 -15.04 6.14
N LYS A 277 -38.64 -16.20 6.12
CA LYS A 277 -38.33 -17.40 6.93
C LYS A 277 -36.89 -17.91 6.76
N ARG A 278 -36.19 -17.51 5.70
CA ARG A 278 -34.79 -17.90 5.45
C ARG A 278 -33.84 -17.28 6.46
N LEU A 279 -34.08 -16.03 6.89
CA LEU A 279 -33.16 -15.27 7.75
C LEU A 279 -33.81 -14.63 8.99
N GLU A 280 -35.15 -14.55 9.05
CA GLU A 280 -35.85 -13.92 10.18
C GLU A 280 -35.49 -14.55 11.53
N GLY A 281 -34.96 -13.75 12.46
CA GLY A 281 -34.53 -14.20 13.79
C GLY A 281 -33.34 -15.17 13.82
N LYS A 282 -32.68 -15.41 12.68
CA LYS A 282 -31.59 -16.39 12.52
C LYS A 282 -30.21 -15.75 12.58
N LYS A 283 -29.18 -16.59 12.52
CA LYS A 283 -27.77 -16.19 12.44
C LYS A 283 -27.29 -16.07 10.98
N ALA A 284 -26.53 -15.02 10.71
CA ALA A 284 -25.72 -14.83 9.52
C ALA A 284 -24.24 -15.03 9.87
N ILE A 285 -23.58 -15.93 9.14
CA ILE A 285 -22.20 -16.33 9.39
C ILE A 285 -21.30 -15.78 8.28
N LEU A 286 -20.22 -15.10 8.66
CA LEU A 286 -19.07 -14.85 7.78
C LEU A 286 -17.95 -15.82 8.16
N ILE A 287 -17.40 -16.53 7.17
CA ILE A 287 -16.22 -17.37 7.40
C ILE A 287 -14.96 -16.50 7.32
N ALA A 288 -14.28 -16.31 8.44
CA ALA A 288 -13.00 -15.60 8.54
C ALA A 288 -11.99 -16.45 9.32
N LEU A 289 -11.38 -17.42 8.62
CA LEU A 289 -10.42 -18.36 9.19
C LEU A 289 -9.34 -17.64 9.99
N LYS A 290 -9.06 -18.16 11.19
CA LYS A 290 -7.94 -17.70 12.02
C LYS A 290 -6.63 -17.86 11.23
N ASN A 291 -5.85 -16.78 11.12
CA ASN A 291 -4.66 -16.68 10.26
C ASN A 291 -4.89 -17.01 8.78
N GLY A 292 -6.14 -16.99 8.33
CA GLY A 292 -6.52 -17.19 6.93
C GLY A 292 -6.00 -16.10 6.02
N PRO A 293 -6.15 -16.28 4.69
CA PRO A 293 -5.92 -15.20 3.74
C PRO A 293 -6.79 -13.99 4.11
N ILE A 294 -6.23 -12.80 4.13
CA ILE A 294 -7.00 -11.56 4.44
C ILE A 294 -8.00 -11.18 3.34
N LYS A 295 -7.95 -11.91 2.21
CA LYS A 295 -8.74 -11.70 0.99
C LYS A 295 -8.80 -13.00 0.20
N GLY A 296 -9.94 -13.32 -0.39
CA GLY A 296 -10.10 -14.46 -1.29
C GLY A 296 -9.48 -14.26 -2.67
N ASN A 297 -9.11 -15.36 -3.33
CA ASN A 297 -8.68 -15.30 -4.73
C ASN A 297 -9.83 -14.77 -5.58
N TRP A 298 -9.54 -13.91 -6.56
CA TRP A 298 -10.54 -13.26 -7.44
C TRP A 298 -11.55 -12.31 -6.76
N SER A 299 -11.71 -12.37 -5.44
CA SER A 299 -12.56 -11.46 -4.68
C SER A 299 -11.98 -10.04 -4.74
N PRO A 300 -12.78 -8.98 -4.93
CA PRO A 300 -12.32 -7.60 -4.85
C PRO A 300 -12.23 -7.06 -3.43
N MET A 301 -12.86 -7.71 -2.44
CA MET A 301 -13.03 -7.18 -1.09
C MET A 301 -12.24 -7.98 -0.03
N TYR A 302 -11.61 -7.27 0.91
CA TYR A 302 -10.92 -7.86 2.06
C TYR A 302 -11.92 -8.36 3.12
N ILE A 303 -11.55 -9.38 3.89
CA ILE A 303 -12.44 -9.97 4.92
C ILE A 303 -12.79 -8.96 6.01
N GLU A 304 -11.82 -8.18 6.46
CA GLU A 304 -12.04 -7.07 7.41
C GLU A 304 -13.13 -6.10 6.92
N ARG A 305 -13.19 -5.82 5.61
CA ARG A 305 -14.23 -4.98 5.01
C ARG A 305 -15.59 -5.66 4.99
N PHE A 306 -15.64 -6.99 4.87
CA PHE A 306 -16.88 -7.73 5.07
C PHE A 306 -17.33 -7.67 6.53
N GLU A 307 -16.42 -7.81 7.50
CA GLU A 307 -16.78 -7.69 8.92
C GLU A 307 -17.36 -6.30 9.25
N GLU A 308 -16.71 -5.24 8.77
CA GLU A 308 -17.22 -3.86 8.87
C GLU A 308 -18.61 -3.73 8.22
N PHE A 309 -18.75 -4.26 7.00
CA PHE A 309 -20.01 -4.23 6.24
C PHE A 309 -21.15 -4.97 6.96
N PHE A 310 -20.91 -6.17 7.49
CA PHE A 310 -21.93 -6.97 8.16
C PHE A 310 -22.45 -6.31 9.45
N ARG A 311 -21.63 -5.54 10.15
CA ARG A 311 -22.05 -4.80 11.35
C ARG A 311 -23.14 -3.76 11.08
N SER A 312 -23.19 -3.21 9.86
CA SER A 312 -24.19 -2.23 9.44
C SER A 312 -25.10 -2.76 8.33
N ALA A 313 -25.00 -4.06 7.98
CA ALA A 313 -25.72 -4.64 6.87
C ALA A 313 -27.21 -4.67 7.16
N SER A 314 -27.94 -4.07 6.26
CA SER A 314 -29.27 -3.61 6.48
C SER A 314 -30.31 -4.73 6.39
N PHE A 315 -30.07 -5.77 5.57
CA PHE A 315 -30.91 -6.96 5.50
C PHE A 315 -30.91 -7.73 6.83
N LEU A 316 -29.85 -7.61 7.64
CA LEU A 316 -29.81 -8.21 8.98
C LEU A 316 -30.77 -7.49 9.93
N GLY A 317 -30.81 -6.16 9.87
CA GLY A 317 -31.74 -5.34 10.64
C GLY A 317 -33.20 -5.65 10.28
N THR A 318 -33.53 -5.69 8.98
CA THR A 318 -34.88 -6.03 8.50
C THR A 318 -35.31 -7.44 8.93
N ALA A 319 -34.39 -8.40 8.90
CA ALA A 319 -34.68 -9.77 9.32
C ALA A 319 -34.59 -9.99 10.84
N ASN A 320 -34.24 -8.97 11.64
CA ASN A 320 -33.89 -9.15 13.06
C ASN A 320 -32.87 -10.31 13.26
N ALA A 321 -31.91 -10.41 12.34
CA ALA A 321 -30.90 -11.46 12.31
C ALA A 321 -29.64 -11.02 13.08
N THR A 322 -28.95 -11.99 13.65
CA THR A 322 -27.66 -11.77 14.34
C THR A 322 -26.50 -12.09 13.41
N TYR A 323 -25.34 -11.47 13.67
CA TYR A 323 -24.12 -11.68 12.90
C TYR A 323 -23.04 -12.33 13.76
N GLU A 324 -22.43 -13.40 13.27
CA GLU A 324 -21.31 -14.09 13.91
C GLU A 324 -20.19 -14.37 12.90
N VAL A 325 -18.95 -14.37 13.38
CA VAL A 325 -17.77 -14.77 12.61
C VAL A 325 -17.38 -16.19 13.02
N VAL A 326 -17.12 -17.03 12.03
CA VAL A 326 -16.56 -18.36 12.24
C VAL A 326 -15.14 -18.40 11.71
N ASP A 327 -14.22 -18.87 12.54
CA ASP A 327 -12.77 -18.81 12.29
C ASP A 327 -12.11 -20.16 12.02
N SER A 328 -12.90 -21.23 11.85
CA SER A 328 -12.42 -22.60 11.67
C SER A 328 -13.32 -23.45 10.77
N PRO A 329 -12.77 -24.46 10.06
CA PRO A 329 -13.55 -25.43 9.28
C PRO A 329 -14.58 -26.17 10.13
N GLU A 330 -14.25 -26.54 11.37
CA GLU A 330 -15.17 -27.19 12.30
C GLU A 330 -16.32 -26.26 12.69
N GLY A 331 -16.04 -24.97 12.89
CA GLY A 331 -17.07 -23.96 13.09
C GLY A 331 -17.99 -23.85 11.88
N MET A 332 -17.45 -23.91 10.65
CA MET A 332 -18.25 -23.89 9.42
C MET A 332 -19.16 -25.12 9.34
N ARG A 333 -18.64 -26.32 9.62
CA ARG A 333 -19.46 -27.56 9.62
C ARG A 333 -20.60 -27.52 10.64
N ARG A 334 -20.34 -26.96 11.83
CA ARG A 334 -21.38 -26.74 12.86
C ARG A 334 -22.44 -25.77 12.33
N ALA A 335 -22.04 -24.63 11.77
CA ALA A 335 -22.97 -23.67 11.17
C ALA A 335 -23.79 -24.29 10.01
N LEU A 336 -23.13 -25.08 9.16
CA LEU A 336 -23.76 -25.85 8.07
C LEU A 336 -24.73 -26.93 8.53
N SER A 337 -24.84 -27.22 9.83
CA SER A 337 -25.79 -28.19 10.40
C SER A 337 -26.79 -27.56 11.38
N ASP A 338 -26.56 -26.31 11.80
CA ASP A 338 -27.38 -25.61 12.78
C ASP A 338 -28.67 -25.06 12.12
N PRO A 339 -29.87 -25.43 12.60
CA PRO A 339 -31.13 -24.90 12.09
C PRO A 339 -31.34 -23.41 12.38
N GLN A 340 -30.60 -22.82 13.33
CA GLN A 340 -30.65 -21.39 13.64
C GLN A 340 -29.80 -20.54 12.68
N VAL A 341 -29.02 -21.15 11.80
CA VAL A 341 -28.22 -20.43 10.80
C VAL A 341 -29.03 -20.29 9.51
N GLY A 342 -29.21 -19.04 9.06
CA GLY A 342 -29.96 -18.69 7.84
C GLY A 342 -29.05 -18.34 6.66
N LEU A 343 -27.88 -17.77 6.92
CA LEU A 343 -26.94 -17.28 5.91
C LEU A 343 -25.51 -17.70 6.25
N ILE A 344 -24.76 -18.18 5.27
CA ILE A 344 -23.31 -18.39 5.36
C ILE A 344 -22.62 -17.78 4.14
N VAL A 345 -21.58 -16.99 4.37
CA VAL A 345 -20.76 -16.36 3.33
C VAL A 345 -19.36 -16.91 3.32
N ASN A 346 -18.93 -17.44 2.17
CA ASN A 346 -17.54 -17.80 1.88
C ASN A 346 -16.83 -16.65 1.13
N PRO A 347 -15.95 -15.87 1.80
CA PRO A 347 -15.25 -14.75 1.16
C PRO A 347 -14.00 -15.14 0.38
N TYR A 348 -13.66 -16.43 0.32
CA TYR A 348 -12.38 -16.89 -0.22
C TYR A 348 -12.34 -17.09 -1.74
N GLY A 349 -13.43 -16.73 -2.43
CA GLY A 349 -13.56 -16.83 -3.89
C GLY A 349 -13.43 -18.28 -4.36
N GLU A 350 -12.34 -18.63 -5.03
CA GLU A 350 -12.10 -20.02 -5.46
C GLU A 350 -11.74 -20.98 -4.32
N GLY A 351 -11.36 -20.46 -3.15
CA GLY A 351 -10.99 -21.25 -2.00
C GLY A 351 -12.19 -21.71 -1.16
N PHE A 352 -12.24 -23.00 -0.82
CA PHE A 352 -13.23 -23.56 0.09
C PHE A 352 -12.58 -23.94 1.44
N PRO A 353 -13.09 -23.46 2.58
CA PRO A 353 -12.44 -23.62 3.89
C PRO A 353 -12.72 -24.98 4.57
N SER A 354 -12.43 -26.09 3.89
CA SER A 354 -12.63 -27.45 4.43
C SER A 354 -11.55 -27.85 5.44
N GLY A 355 -10.35 -27.26 5.40
CA GLY A 355 -9.23 -27.65 6.26
C GLY A 355 -8.52 -28.94 5.85
N GLU A 356 -9.20 -29.87 5.18
CA GLU A 356 -8.64 -31.13 4.73
C GLU A 356 -9.17 -31.47 3.34
N THR A 357 -8.32 -31.98 2.46
CA THR A 357 -8.73 -32.35 1.09
C THR A 357 -9.69 -33.54 1.07
N GLU A 358 -9.58 -34.43 2.05
CA GLU A 358 -10.35 -35.66 2.18
C GLU A 358 -11.80 -35.39 2.58
N LYS A 359 -12.03 -34.31 3.35
CA LYS A 359 -13.37 -33.90 3.79
C LYS A 359 -14.08 -33.00 2.78
N PHE A 360 -13.36 -32.51 1.77
CA PHE A 360 -13.85 -31.52 0.81
C PHE A 360 -15.23 -31.87 0.20
N LEU A 361 -15.38 -33.05 -0.40
CA LEU A 361 -16.64 -33.44 -1.05
C LEU A 361 -17.77 -33.68 -0.04
N GLY A 362 -17.44 -34.20 1.15
CA GLY A 362 -18.40 -34.36 2.24
C GLY A 362 -18.89 -33.02 2.77
N ASP A 363 -18.00 -32.04 2.89
CA ASP A 363 -18.36 -30.68 3.30
C ASP A 363 -19.19 -29.96 2.22
N LEU A 364 -18.95 -30.20 0.93
CA LEU A 364 -19.83 -29.71 -0.14
C LEU A 364 -21.22 -30.35 -0.10
N GLU A 365 -21.33 -31.61 0.32
CA GLU A 365 -22.64 -32.23 0.57
C GLU A 365 -23.35 -31.55 1.75
N LEU A 366 -22.62 -31.08 2.79
CA LEU A 366 -23.20 -30.26 3.85
C LEU A 366 -23.71 -28.91 3.31
N VAL A 367 -22.97 -28.27 2.40
CA VAL A 367 -23.44 -27.05 1.70
C VAL A 367 -24.73 -27.34 0.92
N ARG A 368 -24.77 -28.42 0.14
CA ARG A 368 -25.96 -28.86 -0.59
C ARG A 368 -27.15 -29.05 0.35
N ASN A 369 -26.95 -29.75 1.47
CA ASN A 369 -27.99 -30.01 2.45
C ASN A 369 -28.45 -28.75 3.17
N PHE A 370 -27.54 -27.81 3.44
CA PHE A 370 -27.86 -26.49 3.99
C PHE A 370 -28.74 -25.68 3.03
N VAL A 371 -28.39 -25.64 1.76
CA VAL A 371 -29.21 -24.98 0.73
C VAL A 371 -30.56 -25.68 0.59
N ARG A 372 -30.59 -27.02 0.49
CA ARG A 372 -31.84 -27.76 0.28
C ARG A 372 -32.87 -27.55 1.38
N ARG A 373 -32.43 -27.44 2.64
CA ARG A 373 -33.34 -27.23 3.79
C ARG A 373 -33.70 -25.75 4.04
N GLY A 374 -33.29 -24.84 3.16
CA GLY A 374 -33.68 -23.43 3.24
C GLY A 374 -32.61 -22.46 3.71
N GLY A 375 -31.34 -22.86 3.76
CA GLY A 375 -30.22 -21.95 4.03
C GLY A 375 -29.79 -21.15 2.80
N VAL A 376 -29.11 -20.02 3.02
CA VAL A 376 -28.53 -19.16 1.97
C VAL A 376 -27.01 -19.22 2.03
N TRP A 377 -26.36 -19.72 0.97
CA TRP A 377 -24.90 -19.80 0.84
C TRP A 377 -24.40 -18.82 -0.23
N TRP A 378 -23.27 -18.14 0.04
CA TRP A 378 -22.63 -17.22 -0.91
C TRP A 378 -21.20 -17.59 -1.26
N GLU A 379 -20.90 -17.59 -2.56
CA GLU A 379 -19.56 -17.68 -3.14
C GLU A 379 -19.17 -16.36 -3.83
N LEU A 380 -18.10 -15.72 -3.37
CA LEU A 380 -17.90 -14.30 -3.67
C LEU A 380 -17.10 -14.00 -4.95
N ALA A 381 -16.41 -14.94 -5.59
CA ALA A 381 -15.72 -14.70 -6.87
C ALA A 381 -15.19 -15.98 -7.54
N GLY A 382 -14.74 -15.85 -8.80
CA GLY A 382 -13.93 -16.86 -9.50
C GLY A 382 -14.69 -18.13 -9.88
N TYR A 383 -13.95 -19.25 -9.98
CA TYR A 383 -14.46 -20.61 -10.12
C TYR A 383 -14.68 -21.22 -8.70
N PRO A 384 -15.91 -21.25 -8.15
CA PRO A 384 -16.11 -21.70 -6.78
C PRO A 384 -15.65 -23.13 -6.56
N PHE A 385 -15.07 -23.38 -5.39
CA PHE A 385 -14.59 -24.70 -4.98
C PHE A 385 -13.45 -25.27 -5.85
N TYR A 386 -12.74 -24.43 -6.59
CA TYR A 386 -11.59 -24.86 -7.39
C TYR A 386 -10.38 -25.24 -6.52
N CYS A 387 -10.27 -24.62 -5.35
CA CYS A 387 -9.24 -24.88 -4.36
C CYS A 387 -9.85 -25.21 -2.99
N VAL A 388 -9.13 -26.00 -2.19
CA VAL A 388 -9.40 -26.18 -0.76
C VAL A 388 -8.37 -25.43 0.05
N LEU A 389 -8.81 -24.67 1.05
CA LEU A 389 -7.92 -24.08 2.05
C LEU A 389 -7.62 -25.11 3.12
N VAL A 390 -6.35 -25.49 3.23
CA VAL A 390 -5.85 -26.40 4.26
C VAL A 390 -4.79 -25.68 5.11
N PRO A 391 -4.77 -25.89 6.44
CA PRO A 391 -3.75 -25.32 7.30
C PRO A 391 -2.41 -26.00 6.99
N ARG A 392 -1.32 -25.25 7.13
CA ARG A 392 0.03 -25.72 6.83
C ARG A 392 0.76 -26.05 8.11
N SER A 393 1.28 -27.27 8.21
CA SER A 393 2.20 -27.63 9.29
C SER A 393 3.59 -27.04 9.06
N LEU A 394 4.01 -26.84 7.81
CA LEU A 394 5.30 -26.25 7.45
C LEU A 394 5.11 -25.05 6.52
N ASN A 395 5.98 -24.06 6.64
CA ASN A 395 5.98 -22.91 5.73
C ASN A 395 6.37 -23.31 4.30
N ASP A 396 5.92 -22.50 3.33
CA ASP A 396 6.25 -22.73 1.91
C ASP A 396 7.74 -22.49 1.64
N LYS A 397 8.25 -23.19 0.63
CA LYS A 397 9.56 -22.96 0.05
C LYS A 397 9.75 -21.50 -0.39
N LEU A 398 10.84 -20.88 0.05
CA LEU A 398 11.32 -19.60 -0.44
C LEU A 398 12.25 -19.78 -1.63
N ILE A 399 12.12 -18.91 -2.63
CA ILE A 399 12.92 -18.92 -3.86
C ILE A 399 13.43 -17.50 -4.14
N ALA A 400 14.73 -17.39 -4.35
CA ALA A 400 15.40 -16.17 -4.79
C ALA A 400 16.19 -16.46 -6.06
N VAL A 401 16.06 -15.60 -7.08
CA VAL A 401 16.76 -15.73 -8.37
C VAL A 401 17.69 -14.54 -8.54
N TYR A 402 18.94 -14.76 -8.87
CA TYR A 402 20.00 -13.77 -8.95
C TYR A 402 20.50 -13.61 -10.39
N PRO A 403 20.68 -12.39 -10.94
CA PRO A 403 20.39 -11.08 -10.34
C PRO A 403 18.90 -10.70 -10.48
N SER A 404 18.21 -10.62 -9.34
CA SER A 404 16.84 -10.12 -9.13
C SER A 404 16.54 -10.20 -7.62
N ALA A 405 17.20 -11.12 -6.92
CA ALA A 405 17.36 -11.16 -5.49
C ALA A 405 18.36 -10.10 -5.02
N VAL A 406 18.21 -9.62 -3.79
CA VAL A 406 19.06 -8.56 -3.23
C VAL A 406 20.56 -8.89 -3.24
N ALA A 407 20.93 -10.17 -3.13
CA ALA A 407 22.30 -10.68 -3.21
C ALA A 407 22.31 -12.20 -3.43
N ASP A 408 23.45 -12.76 -3.89
CA ASP A 408 23.76 -14.20 -3.87
C ASP A 408 24.42 -14.57 -2.53
N PHE A 409 23.65 -14.42 -1.44
CA PHE A 409 24.13 -14.54 -0.06
C PHE A 409 23.08 -15.14 0.88
N ALA A 410 23.49 -16.07 1.72
CA ALA A 410 22.72 -16.59 2.86
C ALA A 410 23.62 -16.71 4.10
N HIS A 411 23.03 -16.67 5.29
CA HIS A 411 23.75 -16.90 6.54
C HIS A 411 22.87 -17.60 7.56
N VAL A 412 23.45 -18.56 8.29
CA VAL A 412 22.78 -19.18 9.43
C VAL A 412 23.58 -18.90 10.70
N SER A 413 22.88 -18.51 11.75
CA SER A 413 23.43 -18.31 13.08
C SER A 413 22.98 -19.44 14.01
N HIS A 414 23.93 -20.10 14.66
CA HIS A 414 23.71 -21.08 15.73
C HIS A 414 24.32 -20.59 17.05
N SER A 415 24.00 -21.26 18.16
CA SER A 415 24.61 -20.97 19.47
C SER A 415 26.14 -21.15 19.50
N GLY A 416 26.69 -22.02 18.65
CA GLY A 416 28.13 -22.33 18.55
C GLY A 416 28.92 -21.52 17.51
N GLY A 417 28.27 -20.66 16.71
CA GLY A 417 28.90 -19.92 15.61
C GLY A 417 27.94 -19.73 14.43
N GLY A 418 28.43 -19.27 13.28
CA GLY A 418 27.61 -19.12 12.07
C GLY A 418 28.32 -19.60 10.81
N ILE A 419 27.52 -19.87 9.78
CA ILE A 419 27.99 -20.19 8.42
C ILE A 419 27.34 -19.22 7.43
N ALA A 420 28.18 -18.51 6.69
CA ALA A 420 27.78 -17.76 5.50
C ALA A 420 28.00 -18.59 4.23
N ILE A 421 27.09 -18.43 3.28
CA ILE A 421 27.08 -19.13 2.00
C ILE A 421 26.86 -18.09 0.90
N TYR A 422 27.78 -17.95 -0.04
CA TYR A 422 27.64 -16.94 -1.10
C TYR A 422 28.49 -17.19 -2.34
N GLY A 423 28.03 -16.67 -3.47
CA GLY A 423 28.80 -16.65 -4.71
C GLY A 423 29.88 -15.56 -4.72
N ILE A 424 31.01 -15.84 -5.38
CA ILE A 424 32.08 -14.87 -5.65
C ILE A 424 32.12 -14.58 -7.14
N GLN A 425 31.54 -13.45 -7.50
CA GLN A 425 31.32 -13.00 -8.86
C GLN A 425 31.53 -11.48 -8.94
N PRO A 426 32.79 -10.99 -9.01
CA PRO A 426 33.11 -9.57 -8.99
C PRO A 426 32.29 -8.72 -9.97
N MET A 427 31.96 -7.49 -9.55
CA MET A 427 31.18 -6.52 -10.32
C MET A 427 31.92 -6.09 -11.61
N MET A 428 31.14 -5.71 -12.63
CA MET A 428 31.68 -5.08 -13.84
C MET A 428 32.45 -3.79 -13.48
N ARG A 429 33.63 -3.58 -14.07
CA ARG A 429 34.47 -2.39 -13.80
C ARG A 429 34.10 -1.20 -14.68
N LYS A 430 33.47 -1.48 -15.81
CA LYS A 430 33.09 -0.53 -16.86
C LYS A 430 31.88 -1.08 -17.63
N PRO A 431 31.14 -0.23 -18.35
CA PRO A 431 30.14 -0.70 -19.30
C PRO A 431 30.71 -1.75 -20.25
N TRP A 432 29.94 -2.81 -20.52
CA TRP A 432 30.27 -3.89 -21.46
C TRP A 432 31.51 -4.72 -21.07
N ASP A 433 31.76 -4.91 -19.77
CA ASP A 433 32.89 -5.71 -19.25
C ASP A 433 32.62 -7.22 -19.42
N LEU A 434 32.90 -7.75 -20.62
CA LEU A 434 32.64 -9.16 -21.00
C LEU A 434 33.40 -10.18 -20.13
N GLU A 435 34.46 -9.77 -19.43
CA GLU A 435 35.23 -10.64 -18.52
C GLU A 435 34.49 -10.93 -17.21
N ARG A 436 33.49 -10.11 -16.87
CA ARG A 436 32.83 -10.11 -15.55
C ARG A 436 31.30 -10.22 -15.63
N LEU A 437 30.80 -10.81 -16.72
CA LEU A 437 29.37 -11.13 -16.86
C LEU A 437 28.93 -12.05 -15.74
N VAL A 438 27.78 -11.73 -15.13
CA VAL A 438 27.24 -12.54 -14.04
C VAL A 438 26.88 -13.94 -14.56
N LYS A 439 27.11 -14.95 -13.72
CA LYS A 439 26.53 -16.29 -13.84
C LYS A 439 25.33 -16.33 -12.90
N PRO A 440 24.11 -16.21 -13.45
CA PRO A 440 22.91 -16.16 -12.65
C PRO A 440 22.77 -17.40 -11.77
N ALA A 441 22.19 -17.22 -10.59
CA ALA A 441 22.01 -18.28 -9.61
C ALA A 441 20.58 -18.30 -9.07
N MET A 442 20.20 -19.41 -8.45
CA MET A 442 18.99 -19.54 -7.67
C MET A 442 19.31 -20.05 -6.29
N LEU A 443 18.59 -19.55 -5.29
CA LEU A 443 18.67 -19.97 -3.90
C LEU A 443 17.29 -20.46 -3.48
N HIS A 444 17.27 -21.60 -2.80
CA HIS A 444 16.06 -22.12 -2.17
C HIS A 444 16.25 -22.34 -0.68
N LEU A 445 15.16 -22.16 0.04
CA LEU A 445 15.09 -22.49 1.45
C LEU A 445 13.74 -23.12 1.75
N GLU A 446 13.74 -24.31 2.33
CA GLU A 446 12.54 -25.04 2.71
C GLU A 446 12.61 -25.57 4.15
N ALA A 447 11.45 -25.67 4.79
CA ALA A 447 11.30 -26.26 6.11
C ALA A 447 11.12 -27.78 6.00
N THR A 448 11.83 -28.55 6.85
CA THR A 448 11.69 -30.01 6.93
C THR A 448 11.07 -30.49 8.25
N GLY A 449 10.69 -29.56 9.14
CA GLY A 449 10.23 -29.83 10.50
C GLY A 449 11.37 -29.91 11.53
N THR A 450 12.56 -30.32 11.11
CA THR A 450 13.75 -30.47 12.00
C THR A 450 15.00 -29.75 11.50
N ALA A 451 15.00 -29.33 10.23
CA ALA A 451 16.08 -28.61 9.58
C ALA A 451 15.57 -27.56 8.59
N ALA A 452 16.40 -26.55 8.33
CA ALA A 452 16.30 -25.66 7.18
C ALA A 452 17.09 -26.27 6.01
N ARG A 453 16.39 -26.71 4.97
CA ARG A 453 17.05 -27.25 3.78
C ARG A 453 17.35 -26.14 2.78
N PHE A 454 18.62 -25.98 2.48
CA PHE A 454 19.13 -24.99 1.55
C PHE A 454 19.55 -25.64 0.23
N THR A 455 19.24 -24.97 -0.88
CA THR A 455 19.73 -25.30 -2.22
C THR A 455 20.34 -24.05 -2.84
N HIS A 456 21.47 -24.22 -3.54
CA HIS A 456 21.98 -23.22 -4.48
C HIS A 456 22.11 -23.86 -5.86
N GLY A 457 22.03 -23.07 -6.92
CA GLY A 457 22.31 -23.57 -8.26
C GLY A 457 22.56 -22.48 -9.27
N TRP A 458 23.37 -22.78 -10.27
CA TRP A 458 23.65 -21.86 -11.38
C TRP A 458 22.72 -22.14 -12.55
N MET A 459 22.24 -21.06 -13.16
CA MET A 459 21.46 -21.12 -14.39
C MET A 459 22.43 -20.91 -15.56
N MET A 460 22.59 -21.93 -16.39
CA MET A 460 23.58 -21.98 -17.49
C MET A 460 22.93 -22.50 -18.79
N ALA A 461 23.59 -22.29 -19.93
CA ALA A 461 23.14 -22.84 -21.22
C ALA A 461 24.30 -23.63 -21.83
N VAL A 462 24.64 -24.77 -21.22
CA VAL A 462 25.76 -25.60 -21.66
C VAL A 462 25.25 -26.53 -22.75
N LYS A 463 25.68 -26.31 -23.99
CA LYS A 463 25.26 -27.14 -25.11
C LYS A 463 25.91 -28.53 -25.02
N GLN A 464 25.34 -29.48 -25.75
CA GLN A 464 25.95 -30.78 -25.94
C GLN A 464 27.40 -30.64 -26.44
N GLY A 465 28.32 -31.32 -25.77
CA GLY A 465 29.75 -31.30 -26.07
C GLY A 465 30.55 -30.14 -25.47
N ASP A 466 29.89 -29.11 -24.94
CA ASP A 466 30.58 -27.96 -24.36
C ASP A 466 31.08 -28.23 -22.93
N THR A 467 32.09 -27.46 -22.52
CA THR A 467 32.61 -27.41 -21.15
C THR A 467 32.12 -26.18 -20.43
N TRP A 468 32.02 -26.23 -19.11
CA TRP A 468 31.64 -25.07 -18.30
C TRP A 468 32.29 -25.10 -16.91
N GLN A 469 32.57 -23.93 -16.34
CA GLN A 469 33.07 -23.82 -14.99
C GLN A 469 32.25 -22.79 -14.20
N SER A 470 31.91 -23.15 -12.96
CA SER A 470 31.20 -22.27 -12.04
C SER A 470 32.11 -21.16 -11.50
N PRO A 471 31.55 -20.00 -11.14
CA PRO A 471 32.25 -19.10 -10.23
C PRO A 471 32.51 -19.82 -8.88
N PRO A 472 33.50 -19.35 -8.09
CA PRO A 472 33.68 -19.84 -6.73
C PRO A 472 32.41 -19.65 -5.91
N PHE A 473 32.06 -20.68 -5.15
CA PHE A 473 30.96 -20.65 -4.19
C PHE A 473 31.50 -20.91 -2.80
N ARG A 474 31.41 -19.90 -1.92
CA ARG A 474 32.07 -19.90 -0.64
C ARG A 474 31.14 -20.34 0.47
N TRP A 475 31.65 -21.24 1.30
CA TRP A 475 31.15 -21.53 2.63
C TRP A 475 32.15 -20.99 3.64
N ALA A 476 31.74 -20.05 4.49
CA ALA A 476 32.62 -19.38 5.43
C ALA A 476 32.06 -19.44 6.85
N THR A 477 32.93 -19.68 7.83
CA THR A 477 32.56 -19.61 9.25
C THR A 477 32.69 -18.19 9.76
N ASP A 478 31.78 -17.79 10.64
CA ASP A 478 31.90 -16.59 11.45
C ASP A 478 31.48 -16.86 12.90
N GLN A 479 31.65 -15.86 13.77
CA GLN A 479 31.22 -15.94 15.18
C GLN A 479 29.68 -15.82 15.35
N GLY A 480 28.89 -16.11 14.31
CA GLY A 480 27.44 -15.98 14.30
C GLY A 480 26.94 -14.58 13.95
N ASP A 481 27.80 -13.68 13.45
CA ASP A 481 27.41 -12.32 13.05
C ASP A 481 27.42 -12.17 11.52
N PRO A 482 26.24 -12.13 10.87
CA PRO A 482 26.14 -12.02 9.41
C PRO A 482 26.79 -10.76 8.84
N ARG A 483 26.97 -9.70 9.64
CA ARG A 483 27.59 -8.43 9.19
C ARG A 483 29.03 -8.61 8.76
N THR A 484 29.78 -9.45 9.47
CA THR A 484 31.19 -9.75 9.14
C THR A 484 31.27 -10.44 7.79
N SER A 485 30.38 -11.41 7.56
CA SER A 485 30.30 -12.15 6.31
C SER A 485 29.80 -11.30 5.14
N LEU A 486 28.88 -10.35 5.37
CA LEU A 486 28.46 -9.39 4.36
C LEU A 486 29.59 -8.41 3.97
N ALA A 487 30.42 -7.98 4.92
CA ALA A 487 31.58 -7.15 4.62
C ALA A 487 32.60 -7.89 3.74
N ASN A 488 32.81 -9.19 4.01
CA ASN A 488 33.64 -10.06 3.18
C ASN A 488 33.02 -10.29 1.79
N TYR A 489 31.71 -10.54 1.71
CA TYR A 489 30.98 -10.67 0.45
C TYR A 489 31.16 -9.41 -0.41
N ALA A 490 30.96 -8.22 0.18
CA ALA A 490 31.14 -6.95 -0.51
C ALA A 490 32.57 -6.78 -1.04
N LYS A 491 33.58 -7.08 -0.21
CA LYS A 491 35.00 -7.00 -0.59
C LYS A 491 35.33 -7.90 -1.77
N LEU A 492 34.92 -9.17 -1.72
CA LEU A 492 35.25 -10.18 -2.74
C LEU A 492 34.50 -9.95 -4.05
N ASN A 493 33.28 -9.41 -3.98
CA ASN A 493 32.49 -9.07 -5.14
C ASN A 493 32.77 -7.65 -5.66
N GLU A 494 33.67 -6.89 -5.02
CA GLU A 494 33.97 -5.49 -5.39
C GLU A 494 32.71 -4.60 -5.37
N ILE A 495 31.82 -4.80 -4.39
CA ILE A 495 30.72 -3.88 -4.07
C ILE A 495 31.32 -2.74 -3.26
N GLN A 496 31.54 -1.61 -3.92
CA GLN A 496 32.33 -0.51 -3.39
C GLN A 496 31.96 0.81 -4.06
N GLY A 497 32.24 1.89 -3.35
CA GLY A 497 32.02 3.25 -3.81
C GLY A 497 31.45 4.10 -2.68
N SER A 498 31.06 5.32 -3.00
CA SER A 498 30.22 6.12 -2.13
C SER A 498 29.25 6.95 -2.94
N LEU A 499 28.17 7.38 -2.30
CA LEU A 499 27.21 8.27 -2.93
C LEU A 499 27.86 9.60 -3.38
N GLU A 500 28.84 10.10 -2.63
CA GLU A 500 29.62 11.30 -2.96
C GLU A 500 30.46 11.16 -4.24
N GLN A 501 30.94 9.95 -4.56
CA GLN A 501 31.72 9.71 -5.77
C GLN A 501 30.85 9.68 -7.04
N LYS A 502 29.56 9.34 -6.91
CA LYS A 502 28.64 9.21 -8.04
C LYS A 502 28.03 10.54 -8.48
N VAL A 503 27.77 11.42 -7.52
CA VAL A 503 27.16 12.73 -7.79
C VAL A 503 28.24 13.81 -7.83
N THR A 504 28.83 14.00 -9.01
CA THR A 504 30.00 14.87 -9.18
C THR A 504 29.64 16.35 -9.38
N LYS A 505 28.39 16.67 -9.77
CA LYS A 505 27.93 18.05 -9.95
C LYS A 505 27.80 18.75 -8.58
N PRO A 506 28.54 19.86 -8.32
CA PRO A 506 28.53 20.52 -7.02
C PRO A 506 27.12 20.92 -6.55
N GLY A 507 26.82 20.67 -5.28
CA GLY A 507 25.56 21.03 -4.64
C GLY A 507 24.34 20.18 -5.00
N VAL A 508 24.40 19.31 -6.03
CA VAL A 508 23.28 18.42 -6.38
C VAL A 508 23.07 17.35 -5.30
N LEU A 509 24.14 16.74 -4.80
CA LEU A 509 24.00 15.68 -3.79
C LEU A 509 23.35 16.18 -2.50
N ASP A 510 23.78 17.33 -1.99
CA ASP A 510 23.22 17.89 -0.75
C ASP A 510 21.73 18.24 -0.89
N LYS A 511 21.34 18.77 -2.06
CA LYS A 511 19.93 18.98 -2.42
C LYS A 511 19.18 17.66 -2.50
N LEU A 512 19.74 16.66 -3.17
CA LEU A 512 19.11 15.35 -3.37
C LEU A 512 18.87 14.63 -2.05
N LYS A 513 19.85 14.62 -1.13
CA LYS A 513 19.70 14.08 0.23
C LYS A 513 18.61 14.82 1.02
N GLY A 514 18.36 16.10 0.74
CA GLY A 514 17.32 16.90 1.39
C GLY A 514 15.97 16.95 0.66
N ALA A 515 15.81 16.24 -0.45
CA ALA A 515 14.66 16.36 -1.33
C ALA A 515 13.63 15.25 -1.08
N VAL A 516 12.38 15.62 -0.82
CA VAL A 516 11.25 14.66 -0.86
C VAL A 516 10.99 14.30 -2.31
N LEU A 517 10.87 13.02 -2.62
CA LEU A 517 10.43 12.58 -3.95
C LEU A 517 8.93 12.86 -4.11
N VAL A 518 8.55 13.68 -5.09
CA VAL A 518 7.15 14.02 -5.36
C VAL A 518 6.77 13.60 -6.77
N LYS A 519 5.90 12.60 -6.90
CA LYS A 519 5.31 12.20 -8.18
C LYS A 519 4.13 13.10 -8.52
N LEU A 520 4.19 13.76 -9.68
CA LEU A 520 3.08 14.56 -10.19
C LEU A 520 2.05 13.67 -10.91
N PHE A 521 0.80 13.72 -10.46
CA PHE A 521 -0.32 12.98 -11.06
C PHE A 521 -1.27 13.83 -11.90
N SER A 522 -1.07 15.15 -11.99
CA SER A 522 -1.96 16.02 -12.75
C SER A 522 -1.90 15.81 -14.26
N TYR A 523 -3.07 15.92 -14.90
CA TYR A 523 -3.22 15.87 -16.34
C TYR A 523 -2.91 17.22 -16.97
N GLY A 524 -1.97 17.23 -17.90
CA GLY A 524 -1.56 18.40 -18.67
C GLY A 524 -0.43 19.22 -18.03
N SER A 525 0.39 19.82 -18.89
CA SER A 525 1.56 20.62 -18.52
C SER A 525 1.21 21.81 -17.62
N LYS A 526 0.14 22.54 -17.93
CA LYS A 526 -0.27 23.74 -17.20
C LYS A 526 -0.49 23.47 -15.71
N HIS A 527 -1.19 22.39 -15.38
CA HIS A 527 -1.44 22.00 -13.99
C HIS A 527 -0.17 21.52 -13.29
N GLN A 528 0.69 20.76 -13.99
CA GLN A 528 1.96 20.30 -13.42
C GLN A 528 2.92 21.46 -13.13
N ILE A 529 3.00 22.45 -14.01
CA ILE A 529 3.81 23.66 -13.80
C ILE A 529 3.28 24.47 -12.60
N ALA A 530 1.95 24.70 -12.52
CA ALA A 530 1.34 25.42 -11.41
C ALA A 530 1.49 24.69 -10.07
N THR A 531 1.53 23.37 -10.09
CA THR A 531 1.71 22.55 -8.88
C THR A 531 3.03 22.83 -8.17
N LEU A 532 4.08 23.17 -8.92
CA LEU A 532 5.43 23.39 -8.37
C LEU A 532 5.46 24.44 -7.25
N ASP A 533 4.65 25.50 -7.37
CA ASP A 533 4.58 26.59 -6.38
C ASP A 533 4.01 26.17 -5.02
N HIS A 534 3.34 25.02 -4.96
CA HIS A 534 2.70 24.51 -3.75
C HIS A 534 3.54 23.46 -3.01
N LEU A 535 4.61 22.95 -3.65
CA LEU A 535 5.47 21.92 -3.08
C LEU A 535 6.45 22.49 -2.06
N PRO A 536 6.96 21.67 -1.12
CA PRO A 536 8.09 22.07 -0.29
C PRO A 536 9.31 22.41 -1.16
N LYS A 537 9.91 23.59 -0.93
CA LYS A 537 11.09 24.05 -1.68
C LYS A 537 12.21 23.00 -1.63
N GLY A 538 12.83 22.73 -2.77
CA GLY A 538 13.89 21.72 -2.86
C GLY A 538 13.41 20.27 -2.95
N SER A 539 12.14 20.03 -3.26
CA SER A 539 11.64 18.68 -3.62
C SER A 539 12.30 18.12 -4.90
N LEU A 540 12.32 16.79 -5.04
CA LEU A 540 12.68 16.08 -6.26
C LEU A 540 11.39 15.76 -7.02
N VAL A 541 11.14 16.49 -8.11
CA VAL A 541 9.92 16.40 -8.89
C VAL A 541 10.06 15.29 -9.93
N HIS A 542 9.23 14.26 -9.79
CA HIS A 542 9.18 13.13 -10.69
C HIS A 542 7.94 13.17 -11.59
N TYR A 543 8.13 13.03 -12.91
CA TYR A 543 7.07 13.21 -13.90
C TYR A 543 7.15 12.17 -15.03
N SER A 544 5.99 11.69 -15.48
CA SER A 544 5.87 10.68 -16.56
C SER A 544 4.78 10.99 -17.59
N SER A 545 3.94 12.01 -17.37
CA SER A 545 2.81 12.29 -18.26
C SER A 545 3.22 12.85 -19.64
N TYR A 546 4.50 13.24 -19.81
CA TYR A 546 5.03 13.82 -21.05
C TYR A 546 5.26 12.78 -22.15
N LEU A 547 5.36 11.50 -21.81
CA LEU A 547 5.74 10.41 -22.73
C LEU A 547 4.88 10.41 -23.99
N LYS A 548 5.50 10.49 -25.18
CA LYS A 548 4.87 10.60 -26.50
C LYS A 548 3.54 9.86 -26.67
N GLY A 549 3.58 8.52 -26.64
CA GLY A 549 2.39 7.66 -26.80
C GLY A 549 1.51 7.54 -25.55
N GLY A 550 1.93 8.16 -24.45
CA GLY A 550 1.45 7.90 -23.10
C GLY A 550 2.33 6.88 -22.36
N PHE A 551 1.96 6.58 -21.12
CA PHE A 551 2.69 5.63 -20.28
C PHE A 551 2.69 4.23 -20.90
N ASP A 552 3.85 3.60 -20.98
CA ASP A 552 4.08 2.25 -21.53
C ASP A 552 3.68 2.09 -23.00
N LYS A 553 3.96 3.12 -23.81
CA LYS A 553 3.63 3.16 -25.25
C LYS A 553 4.73 3.83 -26.07
N GLU A 554 4.89 3.37 -27.30
CA GLU A 554 5.87 3.88 -28.27
C GLU A 554 7.34 3.87 -27.80
N TYR A 555 7.67 3.14 -26.75
CA TYR A 555 9.05 2.97 -26.32
C TYR A 555 9.89 2.37 -27.47
N PRO A 556 11.13 2.85 -27.66
CA PRO A 556 11.90 3.73 -26.77
C PRO A 556 11.74 5.24 -27.04
N ASP A 557 10.81 5.66 -27.91
CA ASP A 557 10.70 7.07 -28.34
C ASP A 557 9.83 7.89 -27.36
N HIS A 558 10.49 8.59 -26.42
CA HIS A 558 9.82 9.41 -25.40
C HIS A 558 9.35 10.77 -25.92
N LEU A 559 9.90 11.22 -27.06
CA LEU A 559 9.68 12.54 -27.66
C LEU A 559 9.26 12.44 -29.14
N PRO A 560 8.53 13.44 -29.68
CA PRO A 560 8.03 14.65 -29.01
C PRO A 560 7.01 14.33 -27.91
N VAL A 561 6.78 15.26 -26.99
CA VAL A 561 5.85 15.01 -25.87
C VAL A 561 4.44 14.69 -26.36
N ASN A 562 3.64 14.00 -25.53
CA ASN A 562 2.25 13.73 -25.82
C ASN A 562 1.47 15.05 -26.02
N PRO A 563 0.80 15.28 -27.16
CA PRO A 563 0.06 16.52 -27.41
C PRO A 563 -1.14 16.71 -26.46
N LYS A 564 -1.67 15.64 -25.85
CA LYS A 564 -2.71 15.75 -24.80
C LYS A 564 -2.14 16.26 -23.49
N TRP A 565 -0.83 16.10 -23.27
CA TRP A 565 -0.16 16.66 -22.11
C TRP A 565 0.31 18.10 -22.36
N GLY A 566 0.97 18.37 -23.49
CA GLY A 566 1.48 19.70 -23.82
C GLY A 566 2.41 19.69 -25.03
N THR A 567 3.37 20.61 -25.05
CA THR A 567 4.40 20.78 -26.09
C THR A 567 5.82 20.60 -25.53
N ASN A 568 6.82 20.48 -26.40
CA ASN A 568 8.22 20.48 -25.97
C ASN A 568 8.59 21.78 -25.22
N ASP A 569 8.00 22.92 -25.59
CA ASP A 569 8.18 24.19 -24.88
C ASP A 569 7.55 24.17 -23.48
N ASP A 570 6.44 23.44 -23.31
CA ASP A 570 5.87 23.20 -21.98
C ASP A 570 6.79 22.34 -21.11
N LEU A 571 7.46 21.34 -21.70
CA LEU A 571 8.46 20.54 -21.00
C LEU A 571 9.66 21.38 -20.55
N ALA A 572 10.20 22.20 -21.44
CA ALA A 572 11.25 23.15 -21.09
C ALA A 572 10.80 24.10 -19.96
N ARG A 573 9.56 24.60 -20.01
CA ARG A 573 8.99 25.46 -18.96
C ARG A 573 8.84 24.73 -17.62
N LEU A 574 8.43 23.47 -17.60
CA LEU A 574 8.35 22.67 -16.38
C LEU A 574 9.71 22.52 -15.71
N ILE A 575 10.74 22.20 -16.51
CA ILE A 575 12.12 22.05 -16.03
C ILE A 575 12.65 23.38 -15.50
N ASN A 576 12.57 24.45 -16.30
CA ASN A 576 13.06 25.77 -15.92
C ASN A 576 12.36 26.28 -14.65
N ARG A 577 11.04 26.14 -14.55
CA ARG A 577 10.28 26.55 -13.35
C ARG A 577 10.68 25.76 -12.12
N SER A 578 10.95 24.46 -12.28
CA SER A 578 11.45 23.62 -11.19
C SER A 578 12.78 24.15 -10.67
N HIS A 579 13.72 24.47 -11.56
CA HIS A 579 15.02 25.03 -11.20
C HIS A 579 14.94 26.43 -10.57
N GLU A 580 14.08 27.31 -11.08
CA GLU A 580 13.82 28.64 -10.51
C GLU A 580 13.37 28.56 -9.04
N LEU A 581 12.54 27.56 -8.72
CA LEU A 581 12.03 27.31 -7.37
C LEU A 581 13.02 26.51 -6.49
N GLY A 582 14.15 26.09 -7.06
CA GLY A 582 15.20 25.31 -6.39
C GLY A 582 14.89 23.82 -6.26
N HIS A 583 13.87 23.31 -6.95
CA HIS A 583 13.60 21.87 -7.05
C HIS A 583 14.66 21.16 -7.90
N LEU A 584 14.80 19.87 -7.65
CA LEU A 584 15.45 18.94 -8.57
C LEU A 584 14.36 18.31 -9.44
N ILE A 585 14.71 17.92 -10.67
CA ILE A 585 13.75 17.30 -11.58
C ILE A 585 14.27 15.97 -12.15
N MET A 586 13.38 14.98 -12.23
CA MET A 586 13.68 13.60 -12.63
C MET A 586 12.60 13.04 -13.57
N PRO A 587 12.89 12.85 -14.87
CA PRO A 587 11.94 12.28 -15.81
C PRO A 587 11.85 10.78 -15.61
N TYR A 588 10.66 10.22 -15.78
CA TYR A 588 10.52 8.79 -16.01
C TYR A 588 11.01 8.45 -17.42
N THR A 589 11.93 7.47 -17.54
CA THR A 589 12.29 6.87 -18.82
C THR A 589 12.29 5.35 -18.76
N ASN A 590 11.99 4.69 -19.87
CA ASN A 590 12.07 3.24 -20.00
C ASN A 590 12.49 2.86 -21.42
N THR A 591 13.58 2.11 -21.54
CA THR A 591 14.10 1.60 -22.82
C THR A 591 14.35 0.09 -22.78
N SER A 592 13.83 -0.62 -21.77
CA SER A 592 14.08 -2.05 -21.55
C SER A 592 13.19 -2.98 -22.39
N TRP A 593 12.17 -2.43 -23.05
CA TRP A 593 11.23 -3.15 -23.91
C TRP A 593 10.60 -2.20 -24.95
N TRP A 594 10.17 -2.74 -26.09
CA TRP A 594 9.54 -1.97 -27.18
C TRP A 594 8.07 -2.38 -27.38
N CYS A 595 7.18 -1.39 -27.37
CA CYS A 595 5.72 -1.58 -27.39
C CYS A 595 5.17 -1.77 -28.81
N THR A 596 4.06 -2.49 -28.96
CA THR A 596 3.46 -2.79 -30.27
C THR A 596 2.22 -1.98 -30.65
N ASP A 597 1.54 -1.32 -29.69
CA ASP A 597 0.24 -0.66 -29.93
C ASP A 597 0.16 0.80 -29.40
N PRO A 598 0.58 1.79 -30.20
CA PRO A 598 1.29 1.66 -31.48
C PRO A 598 2.79 1.41 -31.28
N ARG A 599 3.47 0.98 -32.35
CA ARG A 599 4.94 0.93 -32.41
C ARG A 599 5.51 2.35 -32.44
N GLY A 600 6.61 2.57 -31.72
CA GLY A 600 7.36 3.82 -31.81
C GLY A 600 8.16 3.92 -33.12
N PRO A 601 8.50 5.13 -33.61
CA PRO A 601 9.26 5.32 -34.86
C PRO A 601 10.58 4.57 -34.94
N THR A 602 11.27 4.37 -33.81
CA THR A 602 12.49 3.58 -33.74
C THR A 602 12.20 2.11 -33.96
N PHE A 603 11.14 1.57 -33.35
CA PHE A 603 10.75 0.18 -33.59
C PHE A 603 10.28 -0.03 -35.04
N GLU A 604 9.50 0.91 -35.61
CA GLU A 604 9.10 0.83 -37.02
C GLU A 604 10.29 0.81 -37.98
N ARG A 605 11.34 1.60 -37.69
CA ARG A 605 12.55 1.67 -38.52
C ARG A 605 13.42 0.41 -38.43
N GLU A 606 13.65 -0.09 -37.21
CA GLU A 606 14.61 -1.17 -36.96
C GLU A 606 13.99 -2.58 -37.10
N GLY A 607 12.65 -2.68 -37.05
CA GLY A 607 11.96 -3.96 -37.14
C GLY A 607 12.22 -4.90 -35.96
N GLU A 608 12.25 -6.20 -36.22
CA GLU A 608 12.28 -7.25 -35.19
C GLU A 608 13.70 -7.76 -34.86
N GLU A 609 14.72 -7.33 -35.61
CA GLU A 609 16.12 -7.69 -35.38
C GLU A 609 16.60 -7.37 -33.95
N PRO A 610 16.28 -6.21 -33.35
CA PRO A 610 16.81 -5.88 -32.01
C PRO A 610 16.12 -6.60 -30.84
N LEU A 611 15.09 -7.40 -31.11
CA LEU A 611 14.23 -8.00 -30.07
C LEU A 611 14.85 -9.28 -29.48
N GLY A 612 14.56 -9.55 -28.21
CA GLY A 612 15.00 -10.77 -27.52
C GLY A 612 14.39 -12.04 -28.13
N ARG A 613 15.11 -13.16 -28.02
CA ARG A 613 14.72 -14.48 -28.57
C ARG A 613 14.60 -15.54 -27.47
N ASN A 614 13.57 -16.37 -27.54
CA ASN A 614 13.44 -17.61 -26.78
C ASN A 614 14.36 -18.69 -27.37
N LEU A 615 14.49 -19.82 -26.67
CA LEU A 615 15.32 -20.95 -27.11
C LEU A 615 14.88 -21.50 -28.48
N ASP A 616 13.58 -21.48 -28.77
CA ASP A 616 12.99 -21.91 -30.05
C ASP A 616 13.12 -20.86 -31.18
N GLY A 617 13.77 -19.74 -30.91
CA GLY A 617 13.93 -18.63 -31.85
C GLY A 617 12.74 -17.67 -31.92
N SER A 618 11.64 -17.93 -31.21
CA SER A 618 10.49 -17.03 -31.17
C SER A 618 10.80 -15.73 -30.40
N LEU A 619 10.08 -14.66 -30.72
CA LEU A 619 10.25 -13.36 -30.06
C LEU A 619 9.80 -13.42 -28.58
N LYS A 620 10.57 -12.78 -27.70
CA LYS A 620 10.24 -12.67 -26.28
C LYS A 620 9.20 -11.56 -26.05
N LYS A 621 7.94 -11.95 -25.91
CA LYS A 621 6.83 -11.03 -25.60
C LYS A 621 6.80 -10.65 -24.13
N GLU A 622 6.44 -9.39 -23.86
CA GLU A 622 6.17 -8.85 -22.53
C GLU A 622 4.85 -8.10 -22.50
N ARG A 623 4.28 -7.98 -21.29
CA ARG A 623 3.04 -7.26 -21.07
C ARG A 623 3.09 -6.53 -19.74
N TYR A 624 2.82 -5.23 -19.77
CA TYR A 624 2.67 -4.37 -18.59
C TYR A 624 1.29 -3.72 -18.63
N ALA A 625 0.48 -3.99 -17.59
CA ALA A 625 -0.95 -3.69 -17.59
C ALA A 625 -1.65 -4.21 -18.87
N LYS A 626 -2.21 -3.32 -19.69
CA LYS A 626 -2.80 -3.65 -21.00
C LYS A 626 -1.85 -3.56 -22.18
N ASN A 627 -0.68 -2.97 -21.99
CA ASN A 627 0.23 -2.70 -23.08
C ASN A 627 1.12 -3.94 -23.31
N GLU A 628 1.31 -4.28 -24.59
CA GLU A 628 2.12 -5.42 -25.02
C GLU A 628 3.34 -4.93 -25.80
N GLY A 629 4.38 -5.75 -25.80
CA GLY A 629 5.64 -5.45 -26.45
C GLY A 629 6.62 -6.61 -26.38
N PHE A 630 7.89 -6.30 -26.54
CA PHE A 630 8.96 -7.30 -26.58
C PHE A 630 10.16 -6.92 -25.70
N SER A 631 10.77 -7.92 -25.07
CA SER A 631 12.12 -7.79 -24.50
C SER A 631 13.13 -7.49 -25.61
N LEU A 632 14.29 -6.94 -25.25
CA LEU A 632 15.33 -6.53 -26.20
C LEU A 632 16.61 -7.35 -26.06
N CYS A 633 17.42 -7.36 -27.12
CA CYS A 633 18.84 -7.70 -27.04
C CYS A 633 19.64 -6.41 -26.78
N PHE A 634 20.09 -6.20 -25.55
CA PHE A 634 20.80 -4.97 -25.14
C PHE A 634 22.17 -4.79 -25.83
N TYR A 635 22.74 -5.86 -26.35
CA TYR A 635 23.96 -5.83 -27.16
C TYR A 635 23.72 -5.41 -28.61
N HIS A 636 22.47 -5.27 -29.05
CA HIS A 636 22.17 -4.85 -30.41
C HIS A 636 22.45 -3.34 -30.59
N PRO A 637 23.22 -2.91 -31.62
CA PRO A 637 23.57 -1.50 -31.82
C PRO A 637 22.38 -0.54 -31.85
N ALA A 638 21.25 -0.95 -32.45
CA ALA A 638 20.03 -0.14 -32.48
C ALA A 638 19.45 0.14 -31.09
N VAL A 639 19.50 -0.83 -30.17
CA VAL A 639 19.03 -0.65 -28.78
C VAL A 639 19.93 0.35 -28.05
N GLN A 640 21.25 0.18 -28.19
CA GLN A 640 22.23 1.11 -27.60
C GLN A 640 22.08 2.54 -28.15
N ALA A 641 21.87 2.68 -29.46
CA ALA A 641 21.66 3.96 -30.11
C ALA A 641 20.37 4.65 -29.61
N ALA A 642 19.28 3.89 -29.49
CA ALA A 642 18.03 4.39 -28.95
C ALA A 642 18.17 4.85 -27.49
N HIS A 643 18.86 4.07 -26.66
CA HIS A 643 19.13 4.43 -25.27
C HIS A 643 19.97 5.72 -25.16
N ARG A 644 21.08 5.81 -25.90
CA ARG A 644 21.95 7.00 -25.91
C ARG A 644 21.21 8.25 -26.42
N LYS A 645 20.27 8.09 -27.35
CA LYS A 645 19.38 9.17 -27.80
C LYS A 645 18.47 9.64 -26.67
N VAL A 646 17.84 8.74 -25.92
CA VAL A 646 17.01 9.11 -24.75
C VAL A 646 17.84 9.83 -23.69
N ARG A 647 19.04 9.33 -23.36
CA ARG A 647 19.97 10.05 -22.47
C ARG A 647 20.23 11.46 -22.99
N HIS A 648 20.61 11.62 -24.25
CA HIS A 648 20.92 12.92 -24.83
C HIS A 648 19.73 13.89 -24.73
N GLN A 649 18.53 13.41 -25.07
CA GLN A 649 17.30 14.21 -24.96
C GLN A 649 17.02 14.65 -23.52
N MET A 650 17.17 13.76 -22.53
CA MET A 650 16.79 14.04 -21.15
C MET A 650 17.90 14.65 -20.28
N THR A 651 19.11 14.81 -20.82
CA THR A 651 20.25 15.39 -20.07
C THR A 651 20.88 16.59 -20.77
N VAL A 652 20.73 16.72 -22.10
CA VAL A 652 21.30 17.81 -22.89
C VAL A 652 20.20 18.71 -23.46
N GLU A 653 19.23 18.16 -24.20
CA GLU A 653 18.14 18.97 -24.78
C GLU A 653 17.17 19.49 -23.71
N PHE A 654 16.80 18.62 -22.77
CA PHE A 654 15.95 18.91 -21.61
C PHE A 654 16.73 18.57 -20.33
N PRO A 655 17.51 19.50 -19.76
CA PRO A 655 18.53 19.18 -18.76
C PRO A 655 17.93 18.84 -17.39
N ASN A 656 17.67 17.55 -17.14
CA ASN A 656 17.23 17.05 -15.84
C ASN A 656 18.39 16.85 -14.86
N ASP A 657 18.11 16.83 -13.55
CA ASP A 657 19.13 16.69 -12.50
C ASP A 657 19.45 15.23 -12.15
N VAL A 658 18.46 14.34 -12.33
CA VAL A 658 18.54 12.90 -12.12
C VAL A 658 17.82 12.22 -13.28
N LEU A 659 18.33 11.11 -13.79
CA LEU A 659 17.66 10.31 -14.82
C LEU A 659 17.12 9.02 -14.22
N PHE A 660 15.80 8.84 -14.22
CA PHE A 660 15.19 7.59 -13.79
C PHE A 660 15.05 6.61 -14.95
N GLN A 661 15.60 5.42 -14.81
CA GLN A 661 15.48 4.31 -15.75
C GLN A 661 14.72 3.15 -15.11
N ASP A 662 13.51 2.95 -15.60
CA ASP A 662 12.64 1.88 -15.14
C ASP A 662 13.28 0.51 -15.37
N GLN A 663 12.95 -0.46 -14.52
CA GLN A 663 13.34 -1.86 -14.62
C GLN A 663 14.82 -2.25 -14.50
N VAL A 664 15.78 -1.31 -14.49
CA VAL A 664 17.21 -1.65 -14.37
C VAL A 664 17.51 -2.44 -13.08
N GLY A 665 16.84 -2.10 -11.97
CA GLY A 665 16.90 -2.81 -10.70
C GLY A 665 15.75 -3.81 -10.41
N ALA A 666 14.63 -3.74 -11.13
CA ALA A 666 13.40 -4.48 -10.79
C ALA A 666 13.11 -5.70 -11.67
N ARG A 667 13.68 -5.73 -12.88
CA ARG A 667 13.32 -6.74 -13.87
C ARG A 667 13.70 -8.14 -13.33
N ARG A 668 12.93 -9.15 -13.72
CA ARG A 668 13.23 -10.56 -13.43
C ARG A 668 14.21 -11.18 -14.41
N TRP A 669 15.21 -11.89 -13.90
CA TRP A 669 16.18 -12.58 -14.75
C TRP A 669 15.50 -13.57 -15.71
N THR A 670 15.90 -13.55 -16.98
CA THR A 670 15.39 -14.46 -18.03
C THR A 670 16.46 -14.72 -19.10
N TRP A 671 16.36 -15.87 -19.78
CA TRP A 671 17.20 -16.25 -20.92
C TRP A 671 16.97 -15.39 -22.16
N ASN A 672 18.02 -15.03 -22.91
CA ASN A 672 17.92 -14.40 -24.22
C ASN A 672 18.85 -15.07 -25.24
N PHE A 673 18.30 -15.78 -26.22
CA PHE A 673 19.09 -16.53 -27.23
C PHE A 673 19.38 -15.73 -28.50
N HIS A 674 19.30 -14.39 -28.43
CA HIS A 674 19.64 -13.56 -29.57
C HIS A 674 21.14 -13.74 -29.95
N PRO A 675 21.51 -13.85 -31.25
CA PRO A 675 22.89 -14.15 -31.67
C PRO A 675 23.97 -13.16 -31.20
N LEU A 676 23.59 -11.92 -30.86
CA LEU A 676 24.49 -10.90 -30.34
C LEU A 676 24.69 -10.94 -28.82
N GLU A 677 23.93 -11.75 -28.09
CA GLU A 677 24.17 -11.95 -26.66
C GLU A 677 25.48 -12.73 -26.46
N PRO A 678 26.45 -12.23 -25.67
CA PRO A 678 27.69 -12.96 -25.38
C PRO A 678 27.45 -14.35 -24.78
N ASN A 679 26.36 -14.50 -24.02
CA ASN A 679 25.87 -15.74 -23.45
C ASN A 679 24.35 -15.62 -23.29
N PRO A 680 23.55 -16.68 -23.51
CA PRO A 680 22.10 -16.59 -23.27
C PRO A 680 21.66 -16.07 -21.89
N ALA A 681 22.52 -16.14 -20.88
CA ALA A 681 22.25 -15.64 -19.53
C ALA A 681 22.55 -14.13 -19.32
N SER A 682 23.21 -13.43 -20.25
CA SER A 682 23.86 -12.12 -20.04
C SER A 682 22.99 -10.88 -20.32
N GLY A 683 21.71 -11.05 -20.66
CA GLY A 683 20.86 -9.92 -21.03
C GLY A 683 20.79 -8.83 -19.94
N TYR A 684 20.89 -9.20 -18.67
CA TYR A 684 20.93 -8.26 -17.53
C TYR A 684 22.17 -7.38 -17.54
N ASP A 685 23.35 -7.96 -17.77
CA ASP A 685 24.61 -7.21 -17.80
C ASP A 685 24.62 -6.18 -18.94
N GLY A 686 23.95 -6.49 -20.07
CA GLY A 686 23.76 -5.54 -21.16
C GLY A 686 22.88 -4.35 -20.76
N MET A 687 21.80 -4.59 -20.01
CA MET A 687 20.95 -3.53 -19.45
C MET A 687 21.71 -2.69 -18.40
N HIS A 688 22.45 -3.33 -17.49
CA HIS A 688 23.29 -2.64 -16.50
C HIS A 688 24.39 -1.82 -17.16
N SER A 689 24.99 -2.31 -18.25
CA SER A 689 26.01 -1.58 -19.00
C SER A 689 25.50 -0.26 -19.57
N LEU A 690 24.23 -0.21 -20.00
CA LEU A 690 23.61 1.03 -20.46
C LEU A 690 23.48 2.06 -19.31
N SER A 691 22.94 1.67 -18.15
CA SER A 691 22.88 2.57 -16.98
C SER A 691 24.28 2.98 -16.50
N MET A 692 25.27 2.08 -16.53
CA MET A 692 26.66 2.41 -16.23
C MET A 692 27.29 3.43 -17.20
N GLU A 693 26.87 3.45 -18.48
CA GLU A 693 27.28 4.52 -19.41
C GLU A 693 26.68 5.86 -18.98
N ASP A 694 25.40 5.87 -18.64
CA ASP A 694 24.65 7.08 -18.30
C ASP A 694 25.08 7.68 -16.96
N ALA A 695 25.41 6.82 -15.98
CA ALA A 695 25.94 7.21 -14.66
C ALA A 695 27.25 8.01 -14.73
N LYS A 696 27.98 7.95 -15.86
CA LYS A 696 29.16 8.81 -16.09
C LYS A 696 28.79 10.27 -16.38
N THR A 697 27.54 10.55 -16.71
CA THR A 697 27.05 11.84 -17.20
C THR A 697 26.05 12.48 -16.25
N VAL A 698 25.15 11.69 -15.67
CA VAL A 698 24.05 12.16 -14.80
C VAL A 698 23.84 11.19 -13.65
N PRO A 699 23.44 11.66 -12.45
CA PRO A 699 22.97 10.77 -11.39
C PRO A 699 21.83 9.88 -11.88
N MET A 700 21.95 8.57 -11.65
CA MET A 700 20.97 7.57 -12.09
C MET A 700 20.03 7.17 -10.95
N ALA A 701 18.77 6.95 -11.29
CA ALA A 701 17.80 6.31 -10.43
C ALA A 701 17.16 5.12 -11.14
N THR A 702 16.77 4.09 -10.41
CA THR A 702 16.08 2.93 -10.99
C THR A 702 14.91 2.42 -10.15
N GLU A 703 14.00 1.69 -10.79
CA GLU A 703 12.95 0.90 -10.16
C GLU A 703 13.57 -0.27 -9.38
N ASP A 704 13.23 -0.39 -8.09
CA ASP A 704 13.74 -1.41 -7.17
C ASP A 704 15.28 -1.57 -7.20
N GLY A 705 15.83 -2.64 -6.63
CA GLY A 705 17.27 -2.87 -6.74
C GLY A 705 17.82 -4.11 -6.06
N HIS A 706 19.10 -4.37 -6.33
CA HIS A 706 19.90 -5.46 -5.79
C HIS A 706 21.38 -5.08 -5.80
N ASP A 707 22.25 -5.90 -5.22
CA ASP A 707 23.69 -5.64 -5.11
C ASP A 707 24.37 -5.19 -6.43
N ARG A 708 23.99 -5.77 -7.57
CA ARG A 708 24.62 -5.49 -8.89
C ARG A 708 24.42 -4.06 -9.39
N VAL A 709 23.45 -3.31 -8.88
CA VAL A 709 23.25 -1.90 -9.30
C VAL A 709 23.91 -0.90 -8.35
N LEU A 710 24.36 -1.36 -7.18
CA LEU A 710 24.86 -0.49 -6.12
C LEU A 710 26.09 0.32 -6.50
N ASN A 711 26.94 -0.13 -7.44
CA ASN A 711 28.16 0.61 -7.76
C ASN A 711 27.91 1.83 -8.68
N PHE A 712 26.79 1.91 -9.38
CA PHE A 712 26.55 2.97 -10.39
C PHE A 712 25.22 3.71 -10.23
N GLU A 713 24.18 3.10 -9.66
CA GLU A 713 22.94 3.81 -9.35
C GLU A 713 23.16 4.81 -8.21
N THR A 714 22.51 5.96 -8.26
CA THR A 714 22.51 6.95 -7.17
C THR A 714 21.30 6.77 -6.26
N MET A 715 20.18 6.31 -6.81
CA MET A 715 18.91 6.16 -6.09
C MET A 715 18.18 4.89 -6.52
N ILE A 716 17.60 4.20 -5.54
CA ILE A 716 16.71 3.05 -5.73
C ILE A 716 15.30 3.47 -5.32
N CYS A 717 14.36 3.44 -6.26
CA CYS A 717 12.95 3.70 -6.03
C CYS A 717 12.21 2.38 -5.89
N GLY A 718 12.16 1.80 -4.69
CA GLY A 718 11.51 0.53 -4.43
C GLY A 718 12.18 -0.30 -3.34
N ALA A 719 12.28 -1.61 -3.57
CA ALA A 719 12.77 -2.61 -2.62
C ALA A 719 11.98 -2.67 -1.30
N ALA A 720 10.71 -2.27 -1.35
CA ALA A 720 9.90 -1.97 -0.18
C ALA A 720 8.53 -2.65 -0.15
N TRP A 721 8.07 -3.32 -1.23
CA TRP A 721 6.68 -3.78 -1.36
C TRP A 721 6.19 -4.69 -0.23
N SER A 722 7.07 -5.51 0.30
CA SER A 722 6.80 -6.43 1.41
C SER A 722 7.31 -5.92 2.76
N MET A 723 8.06 -4.81 2.78
CA MET A 723 8.73 -4.26 3.95
C MET A 723 8.04 -3.01 4.51
N ILE A 724 7.65 -2.07 3.65
CA ILE A 724 6.89 -0.87 4.06
C ILE A 724 5.43 -1.11 3.67
N PRO A 725 4.47 -1.00 4.61
CA PRO A 725 3.07 -1.23 4.30
C PRO A 725 2.58 -0.38 3.11
N SER A 726 1.85 -1.00 2.19
CA SER A 726 1.17 -0.34 1.08
C SER A 726 -0.36 -0.46 1.26
N PHE A 727 -1.12 0.29 0.46
CA PHE A 727 -2.59 0.33 0.57
C PHE A 727 -3.25 -0.22 -0.71
N GLY A 728 -4.57 -0.42 -0.65
CA GLY A 728 -5.34 -0.94 -1.77
C GLY A 728 -4.95 -2.39 -2.11
N ASN A 729 -4.80 -2.69 -3.40
CA ASN A 729 -4.54 -4.05 -3.88
C ASN A 729 -3.17 -4.62 -3.47
N ARG A 730 -2.21 -3.77 -3.11
CA ARG A 730 -0.84 -4.20 -2.74
C ARG A 730 -0.67 -4.43 -1.23
N ARG A 731 -1.70 -4.16 -0.39
CA ARG A 731 -1.65 -4.34 1.07
C ARG A 731 -1.21 -5.75 1.47
N SER A 732 -1.70 -6.77 0.77
CA SER A 732 -1.35 -8.18 1.05
C SER A 732 0.10 -8.55 0.73
N HIS A 733 0.87 -7.69 0.05
CA HIS A 733 2.28 -7.96 -0.21
C HIS A 733 3.13 -7.87 1.06
N HIS A 734 2.67 -7.13 2.08
CA HIS A 734 3.42 -6.96 3.32
C HIS A 734 3.64 -8.30 4.03
N ILE A 735 4.86 -8.52 4.49
CA ILE A 735 5.35 -9.80 5.00
C ILE A 735 4.54 -10.34 6.19
N MET A 736 3.95 -9.46 7.01
CA MET A 736 3.10 -9.82 8.16
C MET A 736 1.87 -10.67 7.77
N TYR A 737 1.42 -10.56 6.52
CA TYR A 737 0.28 -11.34 6.03
C TYR A 737 0.70 -12.71 5.51
N ASN A 738 1.98 -12.86 5.11
CA ASN A 738 2.52 -14.05 4.50
C ASN A 738 3.03 -15.07 5.52
N TYR A 739 3.55 -14.60 6.66
CA TYR A 739 4.12 -15.47 7.71
C TYR A 739 3.58 -15.14 9.10
N PRO A 740 3.48 -16.12 10.00
CA PRO A 740 3.25 -15.90 11.43
C PRO A 740 4.29 -14.95 12.01
N ALA A 741 3.93 -14.15 13.02
CA ALA A 741 4.83 -13.15 13.58
C ALA A 741 6.16 -13.76 14.06
N GLY A 742 6.12 -14.90 14.76
CA GLY A 742 7.32 -15.54 15.32
C GLY A 742 8.27 -16.17 14.31
N ASP A 743 7.93 -16.21 13.02
CA ASP A 743 8.70 -16.92 12.00
C ASP A 743 9.72 -16.06 11.26
N TRP A 744 9.62 -14.74 11.36
CA TRP A 744 10.41 -13.84 10.52
C TRP A 744 10.78 -12.54 11.24
N GLN A 745 11.86 -11.93 10.75
CA GLN A 745 12.35 -10.61 11.08
C GLN A 745 12.87 -9.96 9.79
N PHE A 746 12.83 -8.63 9.69
CA PHE A 746 13.65 -7.95 8.68
C PHE A 746 15.13 -8.11 9.01
N TYR A 747 15.94 -8.36 7.98
CA TYR A 747 17.39 -8.28 8.07
C TYR A 747 17.91 -7.60 6.79
N PRO A 748 18.33 -6.33 6.85
CA PRO A 748 18.49 -5.49 5.67
C PRO A 748 19.82 -5.74 4.95
N ILE A 749 19.97 -6.90 4.30
CA ILE A 749 21.14 -7.29 3.50
C ILE A 749 21.54 -6.16 2.54
N LEU A 750 20.58 -5.65 1.76
CA LEU A 750 20.85 -4.62 0.77
C LEU A 750 21.35 -3.30 1.40
N SER A 751 20.82 -2.90 2.56
CA SER A 751 21.29 -1.70 3.27
C SER A 751 22.70 -1.87 3.82
N TYR A 752 23.04 -3.05 4.36
CA TYR A 752 24.41 -3.32 4.82
C TYR A 752 25.44 -3.27 3.69
N LEU A 753 25.03 -3.62 2.46
CA LEU A 753 25.88 -3.58 1.28
C LEU A 753 25.97 -2.18 0.64
N GLY A 754 24.92 -1.36 0.72
CA GLY A 754 24.79 -0.20 -0.16
C GLY A 754 24.24 1.10 0.42
N HIS A 755 23.86 1.21 1.69
CA HIS A 755 23.25 2.44 2.21
C HIS A 755 24.19 3.66 2.21
N ASP A 756 25.50 3.43 2.18
CA ASP A 756 26.54 4.45 1.94
C ASP A 756 26.73 4.82 0.46
N GLN A 757 26.15 4.04 -0.45
CA GLN A 757 26.33 4.17 -1.89
C GLN A 757 25.10 4.72 -2.60
N VAL A 758 23.89 4.48 -2.09
CA VAL A 758 22.63 4.85 -2.75
C VAL A 758 21.62 5.47 -1.79
N ILE A 759 20.71 6.28 -2.34
CA ILE A 759 19.51 6.74 -1.63
C ILE A 759 18.38 5.74 -1.88
N PHE A 760 17.80 5.18 -0.83
CA PHE A 760 16.60 4.35 -0.93
C PHE A 760 15.34 5.22 -0.78
N THR A 761 14.37 5.08 -1.68
CA THR A 761 13.02 5.64 -1.55
C THR A 761 12.01 4.56 -1.89
N THR A 762 10.75 4.73 -1.49
CA THR A 762 9.68 3.82 -1.92
C THR A 762 9.44 3.95 -3.43
N HIS A 763 8.75 2.96 -4.01
CA HIS A 763 8.48 2.93 -5.45
C HIS A 763 7.73 4.17 -5.95
N ASP A 764 8.27 4.76 -7.01
CA ASP A 764 7.93 6.03 -7.66
C ASP A 764 6.56 6.09 -8.37
N LEU A 765 5.87 4.96 -8.56
CA LEU A 765 4.59 4.88 -9.28
C LEU A 765 3.39 4.54 -8.39
N GLY A 766 3.59 3.88 -7.26
CA GLY A 766 2.47 3.30 -6.50
C GLY A 766 2.68 3.11 -5.00
N HIS A 767 3.85 3.45 -4.46
CA HIS A 767 4.16 3.29 -3.04
C HIS A 767 4.58 4.63 -2.47
N PHE A 768 3.67 5.32 -1.79
CA PHE A 768 3.93 6.65 -1.23
C PHE A 768 3.57 6.71 0.24
N MET A 769 4.17 7.66 0.95
CA MET A 769 3.95 7.84 2.38
C MET A 769 2.66 8.63 2.62
N ARG A 770 1.58 7.92 2.92
CA ARG A 770 0.25 8.51 3.11
C ARG A 770 -0.20 8.54 4.58
N LYS A 771 0.45 7.75 5.44
CA LYS A 771 0.09 7.59 6.86
C LYS A 771 1.34 7.46 7.74
N PRO A 772 1.23 7.71 9.06
CA PRO A 772 2.32 7.54 10.02
C PRO A 772 3.02 6.18 9.97
N ILE A 773 2.27 5.09 9.73
CA ILE A 773 2.85 3.74 9.56
C ILE A 773 3.91 3.69 8.45
N ASN A 774 3.71 4.39 7.33
CA ASN A 774 4.70 4.40 6.25
C ASN A 774 6.01 5.06 6.70
N VAL A 775 5.91 6.18 7.43
CA VAL A 775 7.05 6.95 7.92
C VAL A 775 7.83 6.16 8.96
N ALA A 776 7.15 5.48 9.89
CA ALA A 776 7.80 4.64 10.89
C ALA A 776 8.66 3.54 10.23
N TYR A 777 8.07 2.74 9.33
CA TYR A 777 8.81 1.70 8.62
C TYR A 777 9.94 2.27 7.74
N ALA A 778 9.71 3.40 7.07
CA ALA A 778 10.73 4.05 6.25
C ALA A 778 11.94 4.50 7.08
N ILE A 779 11.71 5.19 8.21
CA ILE A 779 12.79 5.63 9.11
C ILE A 779 13.53 4.43 9.70
N ALA A 780 12.80 3.38 10.13
CA ALA A 780 13.42 2.16 10.65
C ALA A 780 14.42 1.54 9.68
N CYS A 781 14.15 1.64 8.37
CA CYS A 781 14.95 1.02 7.31
C CYS A 781 15.88 1.98 6.56
N GLY A 782 15.95 3.27 6.94
CA GLY A 782 16.84 4.26 6.29
C GLY A 782 16.33 4.81 4.95
N TYR A 783 15.01 4.86 4.74
CA TYR A 783 14.42 5.33 3.48
C TYR A 783 14.19 6.85 3.46
N ALA A 784 14.39 7.47 2.29
CA ALA A 784 13.94 8.82 1.98
C ALA A 784 12.41 8.88 1.84
N MET A 785 11.86 10.08 2.05
CA MET A 785 10.43 10.37 2.05
C MET A 785 9.90 10.55 0.63
N SER A 786 8.66 10.10 0.39
CA SER A 786 8.01 10.19 -0.90
C SER A 786 6.52 10.56 -0.78
N ALA A 787 6.01 11.28 -1.78
CA ALA A 787 4.63 11.69 -1.88
C ALA A 787 4.11 11.59 -3.33
N ALA A 788 2.80 11.39 -3.44
CA ALA A 788 2.03 11.60 -4.65
C ALA A 788 1.30 12.94 -4.52
N TRP A 789 1.28 13.73 -5.60
CA TRP A 789 0.64 15.04 -5.56
C TRP A 789 -0.15 15.35 -6.83
N HIS A 790 -1.40 15.78 -6.64
CA HIS A 790 -2.25 16.36 -7.66
C HIS A 790 -2.39 17.87 -7.43
N HIS A 791 -2.54 18.65 -8.50
CA HIS A 791 -2.74 20.10 -8.48
C HIS A 791 -3.78 20.55 -7.45
N ASP A 792 -4.89 19.82 -7.35
CA ASP A 792 -5.98 20.14 -6.44
C ASP A 792 -5.68 19.91 -4.95
N ASP A 793 -4.66 19.11 -4.64
CA ASP A 793 -4.26 18.79 -3.25
C ASP A 793 -3.76 20.02 -2.50
N ALA A 794 -3.30 21.06 -3.23
CA ALA A 794 -2.91 22.35 -2.65
C ALA A 794 -4.05 23.06 -1.90
N ASN A 795 -5.30 22.70 -2.19
CA ASN A 795 -6.49 23.25 -1.52
C ASN A 795 -6.85 22.48 -0.23
N ASN A 796 -6.15 21.39 0.09
CA ASN A 796 -6.39 20.60 1.29
C ASN A 796 -5.27 20.84 2.32
N GLN A 797 -5.59 21.56 3.40
CA GLN A 797 -4.60 21.94 4.40
C GLN A 797 -3.96 20.74 5.12
N ASP A 798 -4.66 19.62 5.26
CA ASP A 798 -4.12 18.41 5.91
C ASP A 798 -3.09 17.73 5.02
N LEU A 799 -3.38 17.59 3.71
CA LEU A 799 -2.42 17.08 2.73
C LEU A 799 -1.20 17.99 2.62
N VAL A 800 -1.43 19.30 2.67
CA VAL A 800 -0.37 20.31 2.70
C VAL A 800 0.46 20.20 3.97
N ASN A 801 -0.14 20.07 5.15
CA ASN A 801 0.58 19.87 6.40
C ASN A 801 1.38 18.55 6.36
N TRP A 802 0.82 17.50 5.77
CA TRP A 802 1.45 16.20 5.65
C TRP A 802 2.69 16.22 4.75
N ILE A 803 2.62 16.78 3.54
CA ILE A 803 3.82 16.84 2.66
C ILE A 803 4.93 17.73 3.26
N PHE A 804 4.56 18.79 3.99
CA PHE A 804 5.54 19.62 4.71
C PHE A 804 6.13 18.91 5.93
N TRP A 805 5.37 18.02 6.58
CA TRP A 805 5.89 17.13 7.61
C TRP A 805 6.89 16.11 7.02
N LEU A 806 6.57 15.49 5.88
CA LEU A 806 7.50 14.62 5.17
C LEU A 806 8.79 15.38 4.78
N ASP A 807 8.67 16.63 4.32
CA ASP A 807 9.81 17.51 4.03
C ASP A 807 10.68 17.80 5.26
N ALA A 808 10.06 18.04 6.41
CA ALA A 808 10.78 18.25 7.66
C ALA A 808 11.56 17.01 8.11
N VAL A 809 10.96 15.81 7.97
CA VAL A 809 11.64 14.54 8.24
C VAL A 809 12.78 14.32 7.24
N GLN A 810 12.55 14.58 5.95
CA GLN A 810 13.55 14.43 4.90
C GLN A 810 14.78 15.32 5.15
N LYS A 811 14.57 16.61 5.41
CA LYS A 811 15.63 17.59 5.63
C LYS A 811 16.33 17.46 6.98
N SER A 812 15.80 16.63 7.87
CA SER A 812 16.41 16.32 9.16
C SER A 812 17.12 14.98 9.11
N ILE A 813 16.48 13.93 9.58
CA ILE A 813 17.11 12.63 9.79
C ILE A 813 17.45 11.93 8.48
N CYS A 814 16.59 11.98 7.46
CA CYS A 814 16.84 11.28 6.21
C CYS A 814 18.07 11.83 5.47
N LYS A 815 18.22 13.15 5.46
CA LYS A 815 19.39 13.82 4.89
C LYS A 815 20.69 13.38 5.56
N ASP A 816 20.67 13.16 6.88
CA ASP A 816 21.87 12.85 7.66
C ASP A 816 22.29 11.38 7.49
N TYR A 817 21.34 10.42 7.44
CA TYR A 817 21.67 9.01 7.17
C TYR A 817 21.86 8.68 5.68
N ALA A 818 21.34 9.49 4.75
CA ALA A 818 21.47 9.21 3.32
C ALA A 818 22.95 9.18 2.89
N GLY A 819 23.39 8.05 2.34
CA GLY A 819 24.81 7.83 2.03
C GLY A 819 25.67 7.56 3.26
N LYS A 820 25.11 7.00 4.34
CA LYS A 820 25.86 6.52 5.52
C LYS A 820 25.79 5.02 5.64
N LYS A 821 26.87 4.39 6.10
CA LYS A 821 26.90 2.94 6.27
C LYS A 821 25.96 2.53 7.41
N LEU A 822 25.15 1.50 7.19
CA LEU A 822 24.39 0.85 8.27
C LEU A 822 25.36 0.03 9.14
N ILE A 823 25.36 0.31 10.44
CA ILE A 823 26.26 -0.30 11.44
C ILE A 823 25.54 -1.39 12.24
N ASP A 824 24.30 -1.12 12.65
CA ASP A 824 23.51 -2.03 13.46
C ASP A 824 22.03 -1.94 13.08
N PHE A 825 21.34 -3.09 13.12
CA PHE A 825 19.90 -3.20 12.90
C PHE A 825 19.38 -4.41 13.68
N ARG A 826 18.45 -4.20 14.60
CA ARG A 826 17.87 -5.27 15.43
C ARG A 826 16.51 -4.94 15.98
N TYR A 827 15.78 -5.99 16.35
CA TYR A 827 14.56 -5.88 17.12
C TYR A 827 14.89 -5.86 18.61
N LEU A 828 14.48 -4.81 19.33
CA LEU A 828 14.83 -4.65 20.74
C LEU A 828 14.13 -5.66 21.66
N GLN A 829 13.04 -6.24 21.19
CA GLN A 829 12.25 -7.20 21.95
C GLN A 829 12.68 -8.65 21.67
N GLU A 830 13.67 -8.87 20.80
CA GLU A 830 14.21 -10.20 20.53
C GLU A 830 14.79 -10.82 21.81
N GLY A 831 14.40 -12.06 22.11
CA GLY A 831 14.81 -12.78 23.33
C GLY A 831 14.08 -12.35 24.60
N THR A 832 13.11 -11.43 24.51
CA THR A 832 12.25 -11.04 25.63
C THR A 832 10.94 -11.84 25.65
N SER A 833 10.25 -11.87 26.78
CA SER A 833 8.92 -12.51 26.91
C SER A 833 7.76 -11.64 26.41
N GLN A 834 8.03 -10.56 25.67
CA GLN A 834 6.97 -9.63 25.23
C GLN A 834 6.09 -10.25 24.12
N PRO A 835 4.77 -9.97 24.12
CA PRO A 835 3.80 -10.60 23.20
C PRO A 835 3.90 -10.15 21.74
N ALA A 836 4.75 -9.17 21.41
CA ALA A 836 4.94 -8.65 20.05
C ALA A 836 6.43 -8.36 19.78
N PRO A 837 7.27 -9.38 19.56
CA PRO A 837 8.74 -9.25 19.52
C PRO A 837 9.28 -8.48 18.30
N HIS A 838 8.41 -7.99 17.41
CA HIS A 838 8.77 -7.35 16.15
C HIS A 838 8.29 -5.89 16.05
N ASN A 839 7.96 -5.24 17.16
CA ASN A 839 7.39 -3.88 17.11
C ASN A 839 8.43 -2.78 17.32
N ALA A 840 9.54 -3.04 18.02
CA ALA A 840 10.61 -2.06 18.23
C ALA A 840 11.86 -2.38 17.41
N ILE A 841 12.22 -1.48 16.51
CA ILE A 841 13.47 -1.55 15.74
C ILE A 841 14.45 -0.50 16.26
N TYR A 842 15.69 -0.92 16.50
CA TYR A 842 16.84 -0.05 16.65
C TYR A 842 17.72 -0.14 15.41
N ALA A 843 18.15 1.00 14.89
CA ALA A 843 19.20 1.05 13.87
C ALA A 843 20.25 2.11 14.20
N GLU A 844 21.47 1.86 13.74
CA GLU A 844 22.63 2.73 13.88
C GLU A 844 23.31 2.90 12.53
N TYR A 845 23.61 4.14 12.16
CA TYR A 845 24.38 4.47 10.97
C TYR A 845 25.66 5.21 11.35
N ASP A 846 26.64 5.17 10.46
CA ASP A 846 27.88 5.92 10.61
C ASP A 846 27.62 7.42 10.82
N GLY A 847 28.47 8.07 11.62
CA GLY A 847 28.29 9.47 12.04
C GLY A 847 27.47 9.68 13.32
N ASP A 848 27.40 8.68 14.19
CA ASP A 848 26.66 8.70 15.47
C ASP A 848 25.14 8.93 15.27
N ILE A 849 24.57 8.30 14.24
CA ILE A 849 23.14 8.40 13.92
C ILE A 849 22.43 7.19 14.50
N LYS A 850 21.43 7.42 15.37
CA LYS A 850 20.71 6.35 16.08
C LYS A 850 19.22 6.57 15.99
N LEU A 851 18.47 5.48 15.88
CA LEU A 851 17.02 5.52 15.86
C LEU A 851 16.41 4.36 16.66
N VAL A 852 15.28 4.65 17.30
CA VAL A 852 14.36 3.67 17.86
C VAL A 852 12.96 3.95 17.33
N VAL A 853 12.31 2.92 16.80
CA VAL A 853 11.04 3.05 16.10
C VAL A 853 10.08 1.98 16.60
N ASN A 854 8.88 2.40 17.00
CA ASN A 854 7.73 1.53 17.18
C ASN A 854 7.00 1.38 15.83
N ILE A 855 7.02 0.20 15.23
CA ILE A 855 6.28 -0.13 14.00
C ILE A 855 4.94 -0.84 14.27
N GLY A 856 4.57 -0.99 15.54
CA GLY A 856 3.31 -1.60 15.98
C GLY A 856 2.12 -0.64 16.05
N GLU A 857 0.92 -1.21 16.07
CA GLU A 857 -0.38 -0.51 16.14
C GLU A 857 -0.76 -0.05 17.56
N ARG A 858 0.11 -0.28 18.56
CA ARG A 858 -0.14 0.08 19.96
C ARG A 858 1.05 0.84 20.53
N PRO A 859 0.83 1.71 21.53
CA PRO A 859 1.91 2.30 22.29
C PRO A 859 2.84 1.24 22.89
N LEU A 860 4.13 1.54 22.97
CA LEU A 860 5.18 0.61 23.40
C LEU A 860 6.06 1.23 24.48
N GLU A 861 6.17 0.53 25.61
CA GLU A 861 7.10 0.85 26.69
C GLU A 861 8.52 0.40 26.34
N LEU A 862 9.50 1.30 26.49
CA LEU A 862 10.90 1.03 26.17
C LEU A 862 11.77 0.65 27.37
N LYS A 863 11.20 0.65 28.58
CA LYS A 863 11.91 0.39 29.84
C LYS A 863 12.65 -0.96 29.80
N GLY A 864 13.98 -0.93 29.96
CA GLY A 864 14.83 -2.12 29.96
C GLY A 864 15.12 -2.71 28.57
N LEU A 865 14.60 -2.11 27.50
CA LEU A 865 14.88 -2.52 26.11
C LEU A 865 16.10 -1.79 25.52
N LEU A 866 16.52 -0.67 26.13
CA LEU A 866 17.54 0.21 25.57
C LEU A 866 18.96 -0.06 26.12
N ASP A 867 19.14 -0.98 27.06
CA ASP A 867 20.43 -1.25 27.72
C ASP A 867 21.54 -1.69 26.77
N SER A 868 21.16 -2.35 25.68
CA SER A 868 22.09 -2.84 24.66
C SER A 868 22.31 -1.84 23.52
N THR A 869 21.71 -0.64 23.58
CA THR A 869 21.82 0.43 22.57
C THR A 869 22.89 1.46 22.94
N LYS A 870 23.28 2.32 21.98
CA LYS A 870 24.29 3.36 22.20
C LYS A 870 23.72 4.75 22.51
N PHE A 871 22.44 4.84 22.92
CA PHE A 871 21.87 6.10 23.38
C PHE A 871 22.54 6.58 24.67
N SER A 872 22.66 7.91 24.84
CA SER A 872 23.18 8.49 26.07
C SER A 872 22.28 8.16 27.27
N SER A 873 22.80 8.31 28.51
CA SER A 873 21.99 8.09 29.71
C SER A 873 20.78 9.00 29.80
N VAL A 874 20.90 10.26 29.34
CA VAL A 874 19.78 11.22 29.28
C VAL A 874 18.73 10.78 28.27
N GLU A 875 19.15 10.38 27.06
CA GLU A 875 18.22 9.93 26.01
C GLU A 875 17.49 8.65 26.43
N ARG A 876 18.20 7.69 27.02
CA ARG A 876 17.59 6.47 27.56
C ARG A 876 16.57 6.80 28.65
N ALA A 877 16.95 7.62 29.65
CA ALA A 877 16.03 8.00 30.72
C ALA A 877 14.76 8.70 30.19
N TRP A 878 14.89 9.55 29.17
CA TRP A 878 13.73 10.21 28.54
C TRP A 878 12.86 9.26 27.71
N LEU A 879 13.47 8.35 26.95
CA LEU A 879 12.75 7.33 26.18
C LEU A 879 12.02 6.33 27.09
N GLU A 880 12.60 6.01 28.25
CA GLU A 880 12.00 5.09 29.23
C GLU A 880 10.99 5.77 30.15
N SER A 881 10.90 7.11 30.15
CA SER A 881 9.94 7.83 31.00
C SER A 881 8.53 7.89 30.42
N LYS A 882 8.33 7.40 29.18
CA LYS A 882 7.05 7.46 28.47
C LYS A 882 6.98 6.37 27.39
N PRO A 883 5.78 5.88 27.03
CA PRO A 883 5.64 5.01 25.88
C PRO A 883 5.93 5.76 24.58
N LEU A 884 6.49 5.05 23.60
CA LEU A 884 6.41 5.49 22.21
C LEU A 884 4.99 5.23 21.69
N PRO A 885 4.33 6.20 21.03
CA PRO A 885 3.00 6.01 20.45
C PRO A 885 3.03 4.94 19.35
N GLU A 886 1.86 4.51 18.90
CA GLU A 886 1.74 3.70 17.69
C GLU A 886 2.38 4.43 16.51
N PHE A 887 3.22 3.70 15.76
CA PHE A 887 4.05 4.27 14.69
C PHE A 887 4.93 5.45 15.14
N GLY A 888 5.28 5.49 16.43
CA GLY A 888 6.15 6.48 17.06
C GLY A 888 7.62 6.19 16.84
N PHE A 889 8.46 7.21 16.92
CA PHE A 889 9.90 7.04 16.77
C PHE A 889 10.68 8.17 17.44
N TYR A 890 11.95 7.90 17.71
CA TYR A 890 12.96 8.88 18.04
C TYR A 890 14.23 8.59 17.26
N ALA A 891 14.72 9.59 16.55
CA ALA A 891 15.96 9.52 15.80
C ALA A 891 16.85 10.74 16.11
N MET A 892 18.14 10.50 16.21
CA MET A 892 19.12 11.51 16.58
C MET A 892 20.41 11.35 15.78
N SER A 893 21.14 12.47 15.71
CA SER A 893 22.55 12.53 15.37
C SER A 893 23.18 13.70 16.13
N PRO A 894 24.48 14.01 16.00
CA PRO A 894 25.05 15.21 16.60
C PRO A 894 24.37 16.52 16.17
N ARG A 895 23.65 16.53 15.03
CA ARG A 895 23.04 17.72 14.44
C ARG A 895 21.53 17.65 14.30
N ILE A 896 20.90 16.51 14.59
CA ILE A 896 19.48 16.27 14.33
C ILE A 896 18.77 15.73 15.58
N ARG A 897 17.50 16.12 15.75
CA ARG A 897 16.54 15.46 16.65
C ARG A 897 15.19 15.38 15.96
N THR A 898 14.73 14.17 15.62
CA THR A 898 13.44 13.96 14.96
C THR A 898 12.65 12.92 15.73
N ALA A 899 11.40 13.24 16.08
CA ALA A 899 10.60 12.38 16.95
C ALA A 899 9.11 12.43 16.60
N ARG A 900 8.41 11.33 16.84
CA ARG A 900 6.96 11.22 16.94
C ARG A 900 6.62 10.57 18.28
N VAL A 901 6.08 11.36 19.20
CA VAL A 901 5.94 11.04 20.63
C VAL A 901 4.65 11.62 21.21
N PHE A 902 4.30 11.21 22.42
CA PHE A 902 3.24 11.88 23.19
C PHE A 902 3.72 13.22 23.76
N ASP A 903 2.85 14.24 23.66
CA ASP A 903 2.97 15.49 24.42
C ASP A 903 2.56 15.31 25.89
N ASP A 904 2.58 16.38 26.68
CA ASP A 904 2.17 16.39 28.09
C ASP A 904 0.68 16.02 28.31
N LYS A 905 -0.15 16.17 27.27
CA LYS A 905 -1.59 15.89 27.27
C LYS A 905 -1.93 14.55 26.60
N GLN A 906 -0.92 13.71 26.32
CA GLN A 906 -1.07 12.43 25.63
C GLN A 906 -1.61 12.52 24.19
N ASN A 907 -1.49 13.68 23.54
CA ASN A 907 -1.70 13.77 22.10
C ASN A 907 -0.41 13.40 21.38
N ILE A 908 -0.55 12.79 20.20
CA ILE A 908 0.63 12.42 19.43
C ILE A 908 1.12 13.61 18.62
N THR A 909 2.35 14.02 18.90
CA THR A 909 3.02 15.15 18.30
C THR A 909 4.28 14.69 17.58
N SER A 910 4.62 15.37 16.47
CA SER A 910 5.81 15.07 15.69
C SER A 910 6.67 16.32 15.53
N ILE A 911 7.99 16.20 15.74
CA ILE A 911 8.95 17.30 15.72
C ILE A 911 10.21 16.88 14.98
N ALA A 912 10.78 17.80 14.20
CA ALA A 912 12.00 17.58 13.42
C ALA A 912 12.91 18.81 13.56
N LEU A 913 13.99 18.69 14.34
CA LEU A 913 14.97 19.72 14.62
C LEU A 913 16.29 19.38 13.93
N ARG A 914 16.99 20.39 13.41
CA ARG A 914 18.30 20.29 12.78
C ARG A 914 19.17 21.50 13.07
N LEU A 915 20.48 21.29 13.10
CA LEU A 915 21.48 22.34 13.18
C LEU A 915 21.84 22.82 11.77
N GLU A 916 21.58 24.09 11.49
CA GLU A 916 21.90 24.75 10.21
C GLU A 916 22.57 26.10 10.52
N ASN A 917 23.75 26.37 9.93
CA ASN A 917 24.53 27.59 10.20
C ASN A 917 24.79 27.89 11.70
N ASN A 918 25.11 26.85 12.49
CA ASN A 918 25.29 26.91 13.95
C ASN A 918 24.02 27.29 14.76
N GLU A 919 22.85 27.27 14.14
CA GLU A 919 21.57 27.53 14.81
C GLU A 919 20.63 26.33 14.68
N TRP A 920 19.93 26.00 15.76
CA TRP A 920 18.92 24.95 15.74
C TRP A 920 17.62 25.51 15.19
N ILE A 921 17.15 24.87 14.13
CA ILE A 921 15.89 25.18 13.47
C ILE A 921 15.08 23.90 13.35
N GLY A 922 13.79 23.99 13.10
CA GLY A 922 13.01 22.77 12.91
C GLY A 922 11.57 23.02 12.59
N ASP A 923 10.80 21.96 12.49
CA ASP A 923 9.40 22.02 12.13
C ASP A 923 8.63 20.98 12.97
N CYS A 924 7.36 21.24 13.24
CA CYS A 924 6.55 20.45 14.16
C CYS A 924 5.14 20.28 13.59
N LEU A 925 4.62 19.05 13.61
CA LEU A 925 3.21 18.74 13.36
C LEU A 925 2.58 18.34 14.69
N ALA A 926 1.80 19.25 15.27
CA ALA A 926 1.29 19.14 16.63
C ALA A 926 -0.04 19.86 16.79
N ASN A 927 -0.80 19.49 17.81
CA ASN A 927 -1.91 20.31 18.28
C ASN A 927 -1.41 21.71 18.67
N ASN A 928 -2.30 22.69 18.59
CA ASN A 928 -2.10 23.95 19.31
C ASN A 928 -1.91 23.64 20.80
N ASP A 929 -1.22 24.49 21.55
CA ASP A 929 -1.01 24.31 23.00
C ASP A 929 -0.26 23.05 23.49
N ALA A 930 0.27 22.23 22.57
CA ALA A 930 1.05 21.04 22.89
C ALA A 930 2.37 21.43 23.61
N THR A 931 2.68 20.75 24.71
CA THR A 931 4.00 20.82 25.34
C THR A 931 4.82 19.58 25.01
N ILE A 932 5.89 19.81 24.25
CA ILE A 932 6.77 18.77 23.74
C ILE A 932 8.03 18.76 24.60
N THR A 933 8.48 17.57 25.00
CA THR A 933 9.78 17.39 25.65
C THR A 933 10.69 16.55 24.76
N ILE A 934 11.93 16.99 24.55
CA ILE A 934 12.91 16.28 23.70
C ILE A 934 14.35 16.51 24.18
N PRO A 935 15.25 15.50 24.12
CA PRO A 935 16.65 15.68 24.50
C PRO A 935 17.37 16.70 23.60
N MET A 936 18.01 17.70 24.21
CA MET A 936 18.71 18.80 23.54
C MET A 936 19.89 19.30 24.39
N PRO A 937 20.97 19.83 23.79
CA PRO A 937 22.11 20.35 24.55
C PRO A 937 21.75 21.54 25.45
N ALA A 938 22.19 21.53 26.72
CA ALA A 938 21.97 22.62 27.68
C ALA A 938 22.38 24.03 27.20
N GLN A 939 23.30 24.13 26.24
CA GLN A 939 23.79 25.39 25.68
C GLN A 939 22.72 26.24 24.97
N LEU A 940 21.55 25.67 24.67
CA LEU A 940 20.44 26.39 24.07
C LEU A 940 19.51 27.03 25.11
N ASN A 941 19.65 26.70 26.39
CA ASN A 941 18.77 27.21 27.44
C ASN A 941 18.74 28.75 27.45
N GLY A 942 17.55 29.33 27.52
CA GLY A 942 17.34 30.78 27.51
C GLY A 942 17.43 31.45 26.13
N LYS A 943 17.78 30.73 25.06
CA LYS A 943 17.75 31.30 23.70
C LYS A 943 16.31 31.41 23.18
N THR A 944 16.02 32.47 22.44
CA THR A 944 14.72 32.69 21.80
C THR A 944 14.59 31.90 20.48
N ILE A 945 13.43 31.31 20.24
CA ILE A 945 13.06 30.66 18.99
C ILE A 945 11.68 31.17 18.54
N ALA A 946 11.59 31.62 17.29
CA ALA A 946 10.34 32.02 16.68
C ALA A 946 9.60 30.77 16.17
N ALA A 947 8.41 30.51 16.72
CA ALA A 947 7.47 29.54 16.19
C ALA A 947 6.48 30.23 15.26
N SER A 948 6.30 29.70 14.05
CA SER A 948 5.38 30.28 13.07
C SER A 948 4.63 29.25 12.26
N THR A 949 3.36 29.50 11.98
CA THR A 949 2.53 28.64 11.11
C THR A 949 2.53 29.17 9.68
N ARG A 950 2.04 28.35 8.73
CA ARG A 950 1.85 28.80 7.34
C ARG A 950 0.81 29.91 7.17
N ASN A 951 -0.18 30.00 8.06
CA ASN A 951 -1.20 31.05 8.04
C ASN A 951 -0.75 32.36 8.72
N GLY A 952 0.55 32.50 9.04
CA GLY A 952 1.14 33.78 9.42
C GLY A 952 1.23 34.07 10.91
N VAL A 953 0.82 33.14 11.79
CA VAL A 953 1.08 33.29 13.23
C VAL A 953 2.57 33.24 13.48
N LYS A 954 3.06 34.12 14.34
CA LYS A 954 4.45 34.16 14.80
C LYS A 954 4.46 34.43 16.29
N VAL A 955 5.13 33.57 17.06
CA VAL A 955 5.28 33.71 18.51
C VAL A 955 6.72 33.44 18.88
N ASN A 956 7.25 34.23 19.81
CA ASN A 956 8.57 34.01 20.37
C ASN A 956 8.45 33.05 21.55
N LEU A 957 9.11 31.91 21.43
CA LEU A 957 9.29 30.93 22.49
C LEU A 957 10.71 31.05 23.05
N THR A 958 10.93 30.52 24.24
CA THR A 958 12.27 30.41 24.83
C THR A 958 12.58 28.94 25.02
N TRP A 959 13.78 28.53 24.64
CA TRP A 959 14.29 27.19 24.97
C TRP A 959 14.40 27.07 26.48
N ASN A 960 13.54 26.25 27.09
CA ASN A 960 13.63 25.89 28.51
C ASN A 960 14.24 24.49 28.59
N ILE A 961 15.52 24.40 28.95
CA ILE A 961 16.26 23.15 29.02
C ILE A 961 16.69 22.87 30.45
N LYS A 962 16.22 21.74 30.99
CA LYS A 962 16.61 21.22 32.30
C LYS A 962 17.09 19.79 32.16
N ASN A 963 18.26 19.48 32.72
CA ASN A 963 18.90 18.15 32.62
C ASN A 963 18.98 17.65 31.17
N ASP A 964 19.40 18.53 30.24
CA ASP A 964 19.49 18.26 28.80
C ASP A 964 18.16 17.82 28.12
N ILE A 965 17.01 18.14 28.73
CA ILE A 965 15.69 17.98 28.12
C ILE A 965 15.10 19.37 27.86
N ALA A 966 14.83 19.66 26.59
CA ALA A 966 14.10 20.85 26.19
C ALA A 966 12.59 20.66 26.38
N THR A 967 11.92 21.70 26.89
CA THR A 967 10.45 21.83 26.91
C THR A 967 10.03 22.95 25.96
N ILE A 968 9.21 22.61 24.96
CA ILE A 968 8.64 23.56 23.99
C ILE A 968 7.12 23.52 24.16
N THR A 969 6.52 24.62 24.62
CA THR A 969 5.07 24.78 24.64
C THR A 969 4.65 25.62 23.45
N LEU A 970 3.92 25.01 22.52
CA LEU A 970 3.35 25.73 21.38
C LEU A 970 2.21 26.64 21.87
N PRO A 971 1.99 27.81 21.25
CA PRO A 971 0.93 28.69 21.70
C PRO A 971 -0.44 28.06 21.42
N LYS A 972 -1.41 28.34 22.30
CA LYS A 972 -2.81 28.03 22.02
C LYS A 972 -3.28 28.98 20.92
N GLN A 973 -3.46 28.44 19.71
CA GLN A 973 -4.09 29.17 18.62
C GLN A 973 -5.58 28.80 18.58
N GLY A 974 -6.48 29.78 18.66
CA GLY A 974 -7.74 29.60 17.94
C GLY A 974 -7.41 29.61 16.44
N LYS A 975 -8.13 28.85 15.61
CA LYS A 975 -8.29 29.33 14.22
C LYS A 975 -8.75 30.80 14.26
N PRO A 976 -8.68 31.57 13.17
CA PRO A 976 -9.76 32.52 12.92
C PRO A 976 -11.04 31.68 12.80
N VAL A 977 -11.53 31.20 13.94
CA VAL A 977 -12.89 30.78 14.08
C VAL A 977 -13.63 32.09 13.98
N VAL A 978 -14.64 32.17 13.14
CA VAL A 978 -15.57 33.29 13.26
C VAL A 978 -16.20 33.12 14.63
N ASP A 979 -15.74 33.93 15.60
CA ASP A 979 -16.27 33.89 16.96
C ASP A 979 -17.77 34.12 16.88
N MET A 980 -18.52 33.27 17.57
CA MET A 980 -19.95 33.47 17.70
C MET A 980 -20.17 34.79 18.44
N PRO A 981 -20.85 35.79 17.85
CA PRO A 981 -21.18 37.00 18.57
C PRO A 981 -21.94 36.67 19.86
N GLU A 982 -21.58 37.30 20.98
CA GLU A 982 -22.12 37.02 22.32
C GLU A 982 -23.66 37.05 22.36
N VAL A 983 -24.28 37.89 21.52
CA VAL A 983 -25.73 37.96 21.35
C VAL A 983 -26.36 36.61 20.98
N PHE A 984 -25.71 35.79 20.15
CA PHE A 984 -26.24 34.50 19.73
C PHE A 984 -26.03 33.39 20.79
N GLU A 985 -25.08 33.56 21.71
CA GLU A 985 -24.90 32.63 22.84
C GLU A 985 -25.98 32.80 23.91
N LYS A 986 -26.45 34.04 24.09
CA LYS A 986 -27.37 34.40 25.19
C LYS A 986 -28.80 34.62 24.73
N THR A 987 -29.02 34.98 23.46
CA THR A 987 -30.31 35.39 22.93
C THR A 987 -30.64 34.60 21.67
N ALA A 988 -31.90 34.14 21.58
CA ALA A 988 -32.42 33.47 20.41
C ALA A 988 -32.39 34.39 19.16
N PRO A 989 -32.04 33.88 17.96
CA PRO A 989 -32.02 34.65 16.72
C PRO A 989 -33.29 35.46 16.45
N LYS A 990 -34.47 34.94 16.76
CA LYS A 990 -35.76 35.66 16.61
C LYS A 990 -35.85 36.99 17.35
N ASN A 991 -35.09 37.13 18.44
CA ASN A 991 -35.05 38.33 19.27
C ASN A 991 -33.86 39.24 18.92
N SER A 992 -33.11 38.91 17.87
CA SER A 992 -31.91 39.63 17.44
C SER A 992 -32.10 40.28 16.07
N LYS A 993 -31.57 41.48 15.88
CA LYS A 993 -31.50 42.14 14.56
C LYS A 993 -30.28 41.72 13.74
N ALA A 994 -29.49 40.76 14.23
CA ALA A 994 -28.21 40.37 13.62
C ALA A 994 -28.33 39.33 12.49
N THR A 995 -29.54 38.83 12.20
CA THR A 995 -29.85 37.94 11.06
C THR A 995 -31.24 38.28 10.52
N THR A 996 -31.51 37.91 9.28
CA THR A 996 -32.87 37.91 8.74
C THR A 996 -33.65 36.70 9.27
N ASN A 997 -34.98 36.74 9.15
CA ASN A 997 -35.89 35.60 9.40
C ASN A 997 -36.11 34.75 8.13
N GLN A 998 -35.29 34.93 7.09
CA GLN A 998 -35.49 34.27 5.80
C GLN A 998 -34.90 32.86 5.79
N VAL A 999 -35.70 31.88 5.36
CA VAL A 999 -35.26 30.52 5.03
C VAL A 999 -35.35 30.37 3.52
N VAL A 1000 -34.23 30.07 2.86
CA VAL A 1000 -34.16 30.03 1.39
C VAL A 1000 -34.16 28.60 0.89
N ILE A 1001 -34.97 28.34 -0.16
CA ILE A 1001 -34.92 27.12 -0.95
C ILE A 1001 -34.79 27.47 -2.43
N ILE A 1002 -33.94 26.75 -3.17
CA ILE A 1002 -33.64 27.04 -4.57
C ILE A 1002 -34.48 26.19 -5.53
N LYS A 1003 -35.21 26.85 -6.42
CA LYS A 1003 -36.05 26.26 -7.47
C LYS A 1003 -35.82 27.00 -8.80
N PRO A 1004 -34.64 26.84 -9.42
CA PRO A 1004 -34.20 27.71 -10.50
C PRO A 1004 -34.94 27.43 -11.81
N ASN A 1005 -35.47 28.49 -12.44
CA ASN A 1005 -36.18 28.41 -13.72
C ASN A 1005 -35.28 27.91 -14.85
N GLU A 1006 -33.96 28.10 -14.73
CA GLU A 1006 -32.98 27.66 -15.71
C GLU A 1006 -32.86 26.12 -15.75
N TYR A 1007 -33.07 25.41 -14.63
CA TYR A 1007 -32.93 23.95 -14.60
C TYR A 1007 -34.19 23.26 -15.13
N LYS A 1008 -34.13 22.70 -16.34
CA LYS A 1008 -35.29 22.14 -17.07
C LYS A 1008 -35.65 20.70 -16.67
N ASN A 1009 -35.70 20.42 -15.37
CA ASN A 1009 -36.08 19.10 -14.85
C ASN A 1009 -37.43 19.17 -14.11
N GLU A 1010 -38.50 18.69 -14.76
CA GLU A 1010 -39.87 18.77 -14.23
C GLU A 1010 -40.03 18.04 -12.89
N LYS A 1011 -39.43 16.85 -12.75
CA LYS A 1011 -39.50 16.05 -11.52
C LYS A 1011 -38.81 16.75 -10.35
N PHE A 1012 -37.68 17.40 -10.61
CA PHE A 1012 -37.01 18.28 -9.64
C PHE A 1012 -37.99 19.37 -9.20
N HIS A 1013 -38.53 20.15 -10.14
CA HIS A 1013 -39.49 21.23 -9.82
C HIS A 1013 -40.73 20.77 -9.04
N GLN A 1014 -41.28 19.62 -9.38
CA GLN A 1014 -42.41 19.02 -8.65
C GLN A 1014 -42.01 18.66 -7.22
N ASN A 1015 -40.91 17.95 -7.03
CA ASN A 1015 -40.40 17.59 -5.70
C ASN A 1015 -40.07 18.83 -4.87
N CYS A 1016 -39.47 19.85 -5.48
CA CYS A 1016 -39.21 21.13 -4.82
C CYS A 1016 -40.50 21.77 -4.32
N GLN A 1017 -41.56 21.70 -5.12
CA GLN A 1017 -42.83 22.32 -4.77
C GLN A 1017 -43.44 21.67 -3.54
N GLU A 1018 -43.38 20.35 -3.43
CA GLU A 1018 -43.86 19.62 -2.25
C GLU A 1018 -43.04 19.97 -1.00
N TRP A 1019 -41.71 20.14 -1.13
CA TRP A 1019 -40.87 20.67 -0.05
C TRP A 1019 -41.26 22.10 0.34
N ILE A 1020 -41.53 22.97 -0.64
CA ILE A 1020 -41.97 24.35 -0.40
C ILE A 1020 -43.29 24.36 0.37
N ASP A 1021 -44.25 23.55 -0.04
CA ASP A 1021 -45.59 23.53 0.56
C ASP A 1021 -45.54 22.97 1.99
N GLY A 1022 -44.81 21.87 2.21
CA GLY A 1022 -44.62 21.32 3.55
C GLY A 1022 -43.84 22.24 4.49
N LEU A 1023 -42.78 22.90 4.02
CA LEU A 1023 -42.04 23.88 4.83
C LEU A 1023 -42.90 25.11 5.17
N LYS A 1024 -43.75 25.58 4.24
CA LYS A 1024 -44.72 26.66 4.52
C LYS A 1024 -45.70 26.26 5.61
N GLU A 1025 -46.19 25.03 5.58
CA GLU A 1025 -47.09 24.50 6.61
C GLU A 1025 -46.40 24.45 7.98
N GLN A 1026 -45.16 23.93 8.05
CA GLN A 1026 -44.39 23.89 9.31
C GLN A 1026 -44.13 25.30 9.87
N PHE A 1027 -43.81 26.27 9.01
CA PHE A 1027 -43.48 27.63 9.44
C PHE A 1027 -44.70 28.54 9.65
N ALA A 1028 -45.93 28.12 9.33
CA ALA A 1028 -47.13 28.96 9.41
C ALA A 1028 -47.42 29.55 10.80
N GLY A 1029 -46.93 28.90 11.86
CA GLY A 1029 -47.02 29.37 13.26
C GLY A 1029 -45.82 30.15 13.77
N THR A 1030 -44.86 30.49 12.89
CA THR A 1030 -43.60 31.15 13.24
C THR A 1030 -43.45 32.48 12.49
N ASP A 1031 -42.47 33.28 12.87
CA ASP A 1031 -42.05 34.48 12.14
C ASP A 1031 -41.00 34.20 11.06
N LEU A 1032 -40.66 32.93 10.78
CA LEU A 1032 -39.77 32.54 9.67
C LEU A 1032 -40.46 32.71 8.32
N GLN A 1033 -39.74 33.27 7.35
CA GLN A 1033 -40.23 33.48 5.99
C GLN A 1033 -39.51 32.55 5.01
N LEU A 1034 -40.26 31.62 4.40
CA LEU A 1034 -39.74 30.79 3.31
C LEU A 1034 -39.65 31.61 2.00
N ILE A 1035 -38.44 31.81 1.50
CA ILE A 1035 -38.14 32.50 0.25
C ILE A 1035 -37.72 31.47 -0.80
N VAL A 1036 -38.44 31.46 -1.93
CA VAL A 1036 -38.09 30.62 -3.08
C VAL A 1036 -37.23 31.43 -4.03
N VAL A 1037 -36.01 30.96 -4.29
CA VAL A 1037 -35.09 31.58 -5.24
C VAL A 1037 -35.18 30.84 -6.57
N ASP A 1038 -35.58 31.56 -7.61
CA ASP A 1038 -35.84 31.02 -8.94
C ASP A 1038 -34.70 31.25 -9.95
N ASN A 1039 -33.56 31.75 -9.47
CA ASN A 1039 -32.37 32.06 -10.27
C ASN A 1039 -31.07 31.70 -9.50
N LEU A 1040 -30.19 30.91 -10.12
CA LEU A 1040 -28.92 30.45 -9.53
C LEU A 1040 -27.91 31.57 -9.24
N GLN A 1041 -27.94 32.66 -10.01
CA GLN A 1041 -27.07 33.82 -9.78
C GLN A 1041 -27.51 34.61 -8.54
N ALA A 1042 -28.82 34.70 -8.28
CA ALA A 1042 -29.34 35.31 -7.06
C ALA A 1042 -28.90 34.53 -5.81
N MET A 1043 -28.85 33.20 -5.91
CA MET A 1043 -28.35 32.34 -4.84
C MET A 1043 -26.89 32.61 -4.47
N SER A 1044 -26.03 32.78 -5.48
CA SER A 1044 -24.61 33.13 -5.29
C SER A 1044 -24.44 34.46 -4.58
N SER A 1045 -25.30 35.44 -4.89
CA SER A 1045 -25.33 36.73 -4.20
C SER A 1045 -25.74 36.58 -2.73
N LEU A 1046 -26.71 35.71 -2.40
CA LEU A 1046 -27.15 35.47 -1.02
C LEU A 1046 -26.05 34.84 -0.15
N LEU A 1047 -25.27 33.91 -0.70
CA LEU A 1047 -24.16 33.26 -0.01
C LEU A 1047 -23.03 34.21 0.41
N THR A 1048 -22.94 35.38 -0.22
CA THR A 1048 -21.85 36.34 0.00
C THR A 1048 -22.30 37.59 0.75
N GLN A 1049 -23.57 37.67 1.17
CA GLN A 1049 -24.07 38.81 1.94
C GLN A 1049 -23.52 38.83 3.38
N PRO A 1050 -23.38 40.03 3.99
CA PRO A 1050 -23.09 40.13 5.41
C PRO A 1050 -24.22 39.48 6.23
N ARG A 1051 -23.89 38.92 7.40
CA ARG A 1051 -24.81 38.09 8.20
C ARG A 1051 -26.16 38.76 8.51
N SER A 1052 -26.18 40.08 8.71
CA SER A 1052 -27.40 40.86 8.97
C SER A 1052 -28.38 40.93 7.80
N LYS A 1053 -27.93 40.60 6.58
CA LYS A 1053 -28.74 40.54 5.36
C LYS A 1053 -28.84 39.14 4.77
N ALA A 1054 -27.90 38.26 5.11
CA ALA A 1054 -27.92 36.87 4.69
C ALA A 1054 -29.14 36.12 5.24
N PRO A 1055 -29.65 35.11 4.51
CA PRO A 1055 -30.73 34.27 5.00
C PRO A 1055 -30.32 33.53 6.27
N PHE A 1056 -31.27 33.30 7.18
CA PHE A 1056 -31.04 32.52 8.40
C PHE A 1056 -30.57 31.10 8.07
N ALA A 1057 -31.27 30.45 7.15
CA ALA A 1057 -30.98 29.11 6.67
C ALA A 1057 -31.16 28.99 5.15
N ILE A 1058 -30.40 28.08 4.54
CA ILE A 1058 -30.50 27.67 3.14
C ILE A 1058 -30.70 26.16 3.08
N ILE A 1059 -31.68 25.73 2.31
CA ILE A 1059 -32.02 24.32 2.09
C ILE A 1059 -31.68 23.96 0.64
N ASN A 1060 -30.66 23.11 0.48
CA ASN A 1060 -30.40 22.41 -0.77
C ASN A 1060 -31.19 21.10 -0.78
N TYR A 1061 -32.35 21.13 -1.44
CA TYR A 1061 -33.25 19.98 -1.45
C TYR A 1061 -32.83 18.88 -2.45
N GLY A 1062 -31.84 19.15 -3.32
CA GLY A 1062 -31.41 18.24 -4.39
C GLY A 1062 -30.69 16.97 -3.92
N GLY A 1063 -30.56 16.77 -2.59
CA GLY A 1063 -29.80 15.68 -2.00
C GLY A 1063 -28.32 15.77 -2.38
N GLU A 1064 -27.81 14.73 -3.07
CA GLU A 1064 -26.44 14.69 -3.59
C GLU A 1064 -26.15 15.72 -4.69
N ILE A 1065 -27.21 16.27 -5.31
CA ILE A 1065 -27.10 17.24 -6.39
C ILE A 1065 -27.07 18.65 -5.81
N THR A 1066 -26.07 19.41 -6.21
CA THR A 1066 -26.00 20.86 -5.96
C THR A 1066 -25.93 21.58 -7.29
N LEU A 1067 -26.88 22.49 -7.51
CA LEU A 1067 -26.95 23.32 -8.71
C LEU A 1067 -26.02 24.53 -8.55
N VAL A 1068 -25.27 24.83 -9.61
CA VAL A 1068 -24.26 25.89 -9.67
C VAL A 1068 -24.56 26.78 -10.87
N PRO A 1069 -24.53 28.11 -10.76
CA PRO A 1069 -24.66 28.97 -11.93
C PRO A 1069 -23.50 28.77 -12.90
N GLN A 1070 -23.77 28.94 -14.20
CA GLN A 1070 -22.73 28.97 -15.22
C GLN A 1070 -21.75 30.14 -14.95
N GLY A 1071 -20.45 29.87 -15.10
CA GLY A 1071 -19.38 30.86 -14.86
C GLY A 1071 -18.75 30.79 -13.48
N ILE A 1072 -19.38 30.13 -12.49
CA ILE A 1072 -18.75 29.81 -11.20
C ILE A 1072 -18.22 28.38 -11.23
N LYS A 1073 -16.93 28.19 -10.88
CA LYS A 1073 -16.37 26.85 -10.76
C LYS A 1073 -16.96 26.14 -9.55
N HIS A 1074 -17.21 24.84 -9.67
CA HIS A 1074 -17.89 24.06 -8.64
C HIS A 1074 -17.21 24.18 -7.26
N PHE A 1075 -15.88 24.13 -7.17
CA PHE A 1075 -15.21 24.28 -5.87
C PHE A 1075 -15.21 25.70 -5.31
N ASP A 1076 -15.30 26.74 -6.15
CA ASP A 1076 -15.44 28.12 -5.67
C ASP A 1076 -16.81 28.29 -5.01
N TYR A 1077 -17.85 27.65 -5.57
CA TYR A 1077 -19.18 27.62 -4.99
C TYR A 1077 -19.22 26.89 -3.64
N ILE A 1078 -18.47 25.78 -3.50
CA ILE A 1078 -18.28 25.10 -2.20
C ILE A 1078 -17.62 26.02 -1.18
N ALA A 1079 -16.61 26.80 -1.57
CA ALA A 1079 -15.97 27.77 -0.68
C ALA A 1079 -16.95 28.86 -0.23
N MET A 1080 -17.85 29.32 -1.11
CA MET A 1080 -18.91 30.28 -0.75
C MET A 1080 -19.90 29.69 0.26
N ILE A 1081 -20.30 28.42 0.09
CA ILE A 1081 -21.15 27.71 1.07
C ILE A 1081 -20.45 27.60 2.41
N LYS A 1082 -19.16 27.23 2.41
CA LYS A 1082 -18.35 27.19 3.63
C LYS A 1082 -18.35 28.54 4.33
N GLN A 1083 -18.09 29.62 3.60
CA GLN A 1083 -18.06 30.97 4.14
C GLN A 1083 -19.41 31.41 4.73
N TYR A 1084 -20.52 31.05 4.09
CA TYR A 1084 -21.86 31.30 4.62
C TYR A 1084 -22.08 30.60 5.96
N VAL A 1085 -21.69 29.32 6.06
CA VAL A 1085 -21.80 28.53 7.30
C VAL A 1085 -20.83 29.05 8.37
N ASP A 1086 -19.59 29.37 8.02
CA ASP A 1086 -18.61 29.95 8.95
C ASP A 1086 -19.17 31.23 9.61
N ASN A 1087 -19.85 32.08 8.84
CA ASN A 1087 -20.45 33.33 9.33
C ASN A 1087 -21.81 33.17 10.04
N GLY A 1088 -22.15 31.97 10.51
CA GLY A 1088 -23.35 31.73 11.30
C GLY A 1088 -24.58 31.30 10.51
N GLY A 1089 -24.45 31.09 9.20
CA GLY A 1089 -25.52 30.54 8.36
C GLY A 1089 -25.82 29.07 8.66
N ILE A 1090 -27.04 28.63 8.36
CA ILE A 1090 -27.43 27.23 8.48
C ILE A 1090 -27.60 26.66 7.07
N TRP A 1091 -26.79 25.68 6.71
CA TRP A 1091 -26.93 24.97 5.43
C TRP A 1091 -27.48 23.58 5.66
N TRP A 1092 -28.52 23.22 4.90
CA TRP A 1092 -29.12 21.91 4.89
C TRP A 1092 -28.93 21.21 3.55
N ASN A 1093 -28.39 19.99 3.57
CA ASN A 1093 -28.55 19.02 2.49
C ASN A 1093 -29.60 17.98 2.89
N THR A 1094 -30.60 17.76 2.02
CA THR A 1094 -31.77 16.94 2.36
C THR A 1094 -31.63 15.47 1.94
N GLY A 1095 -30.40 14.94 1.86
CA GLY A 1095 -30.18 13.52 1.60
C GLY A 1095 -28.88 13.20 0.87
N GLY A 1096 -28.40 11.98 1.05
CA GLY A 1096 -27.26 11.44 0.32
C GLY A 1096 -25.89 11.96 0.74
N TYR A 1097 -24.87 11.73 -0.10
CA TYR A 1097 -23.53 12.27 0.05
C TYR A 1097 -23.49 13.75 -0.37
N PRO A 1098 -23.15 14.68 0.55
CA PRO A 1098 -23.08 16.10 0.23
C PRO A 1098 -22.22 16.43 -0.99
N PHE A 1099 -22.77 17.24 -1.91
CA PHE A 1099 -22.03 17.81 -3.04
C PHE A 1099 -21.40 16.77 -3.98
N TYR A 1100 -21.94 15.56 -4.03
CA TYR A 1100 -21.37 14.46 -4.83
C TYR A 1100 -21.52 14.70 -6.35
N PHE A 1101 -22.59 15.39 -6.75
CA PHE A 1101 -22.80 15.86 -8.11
C PHE A 1101 -23.01 17.37 -8.11
N MET A 1102 -22.12 18.08 -8.80
CA MET A 1102 -22.25 19.53 -9.00
C MET A 1102 -22.62 19.82 -10.45
N LYS A 1103 -23.84 20.34 -10.65
CA LYS A 1103 -24.37 20.64 -11.98
C LYS A 1103 -24.28 22.13 -12.28
N ASN A 1104 -23.43 22.49 -13.24
CA ASN A 1104 -23.43 23.84 -13.79
C ASN A 1104 -24.59 23.99 -14.76
N ILE A 1105 -25.48 24.95 -14.51
CA ILE A 1105 -26.66 25.21 -15.33
C ILE A 1105 -26.49 26.55 -16.05
N ALA A 1106 -26.55 26.51 -17.38
CA ALA A 1106 -26.56 27.69 -18.24
C ALA A 1106 -27.94 28.38 -18.27
N PRO A 1107 -28.03 29.68 -18.60
CA PRO A 1107 -29.31 30.39 -18.70
C PRO A 1107 -30.30 29.77 -19.71
N ASP A 1108 -29.80 29.09 -20.74
CA ASP A 1108 -30.60 28.38 -21.73
C ASP A 1108 -31.08 26.99 -21.26
N GLY A 1109 -30.65 26.56 -20.08
CA GLY A 1109 -30.97 25.27 -19.47
C GLY A 1109 -29.99 24.15 -19.78
N THR A 1110 -28.91 24.42 -20.52
CA THR A 1110 -27.84 23.45 -20.76
C THR A 1110 -27.17 23.06 -19.44
N GLU A 1111 -27.02 21.74 -19.21
CA GLU A 1111 -26.41 21.20 -17.99
C GLU A 1111 -25.00 20.68 -18.27
N THR A 1112 -24.05 20.95 -17.38
CA THR A 1112 -22.78 20.22 -17.29
C THR A 1112 -22.70 19.56 -15.92
N THR A 1113 -22.70 18.23 -15.90
CA THR A 1113 -22.57 17.46 -14.64
C THR A 1113 -21.11 17.21 -14.34
N ASN A 1114 -20.65 17.66 -13.17
CA ASN A 1114 -19.32 17.38 -12.66
C ASN A 1114 -19.44 16.38 -11.50
N PRO A 1115 -19.09 15.08 -11.71
CA PRO A 1115 -19.03 14.11 -10.64
C PRO A 1115 -17.79 14.41 -9.79
N THR A 1116 -18.00 15.11 -8.68
CA THR A 1116 -16.95 15.47 -7.71
C THR A 1116 -16.67 14.33 -6.75
N GLY A 1117 -17.64 13.43 -6.57
CA GLY A 1117 -17.54 12.33 -5.63
C GLY A 1117 -17.28 12.83 -4.20
N PRO A 1118 -16.51 12.09 -3.38
CA PRO A 1118 -16.15 12.50 -2.02
C PRO A 1118 -15.37 13.81 -1.91
N ILE A 1119 -14.72 14.27 -2.99
CA ILE A 1119 -13.73 15.36 -2.97
C ILE A 1119 -14.35 16.70 -2.54
N ALA A 1120 -15.57 17.00 -2.98
CA ALA A 1120 -16.23 18.27 -2.66
C ALA A 1120 -16.52 18.42 -1.16
N ALA A 1121 -17.08 17.38 -0.53
CA ALA A 1121 -17.27 17.36 0.92
C ALA A 1121 -15.93 17.32 1.68
N ALA A 1122 -14.94 16.58 1.19
CA ALA A 1122 -13.62 16.50 1.81
C ALA A 1122 -12.91 17.86 1.87
N ARG A 1123 -13.15 18.76 0.90
CA ARG A 1123 -12.66 20.16 0.95
C ARG A 1123 -13.26 20.97 2.09
N LEU A 1124 -14.41 20.56 2.62
CA LEU A 1124 -15.03 21.14 3.81
C LEU A 1124 -14.58 20.44 5.11
N GLY A 1125 -13.70 19.44 5.02
CA GLY A 1125 -13.32 18.59 6.15
C GLY A 1125 -14.37 17.51 6.48
N VAL A 1126 -15.28 17.23 5.55
CA VAL A 1126 -16.41 16.30 5.73
C VAL A 1126 -16.14 14.99 5.01
N GLU A 1127 -16.32 13.89 5.72
CA GLU A 1127 -16.25 12.54 5.16
C GLU A 1127 -17.53 11.78 5.53
N CYS A 1128 -18.13 11.14 4.54
CA CYS A 1128 -19.26 10.22 4.72
C CYS A 1128 -18.87 8.84 4.14
N PRO A 1129 -19.42 7.73 4.65
CA PRO A 1129 -19.27 6.43 4.02
C PRO A 1129 -19.89 6.41 2.62
N SER A 1130 -19.30 5.69 1.67
CA SER A 1130 -19.91 5.42 0.36
C SER A 1130 -20.72 4.11 0.37
N GLY A 1131 -21.56 3.93 1.39
CA GLY A 1131 -22.46 2.78 1.52
C GLY A 1131 -23.45 2.61 0.34
N ALA A 1132 -24.13 1.48 0.27
CA ALA A 1132 -25.06 1.23 -0.84
C ALA A 1132 -26.30 2.15 -0.72
N ILE A 1133 -26.79 2.69 -1.83
CA ILE A 1133 -27.94 3.62 -1.83
C ILE A 1133 -29.21 2.92 -1.31
N ASP A 1134 -29.26 1.60 -1.38
CA ASP A 1134 -30.36 0.72 -1.01
C ASP A 1134 -30.13 -0.02 0.32
N GLU A 1135 -29.33 0.50 1.25
CA GLU A 1135 -29.20 -0.09 2.61
C GLU A 1135 -30.53 0.04 3.38
N PRO A 1136 -31.33 -1.02 3.66
CA PRO A 1136 -32.52 -0.99 4.50
C PRO A 1136 -32.56 0.01 5.63
N GLU A 1137 -33.76 0.55 5.75
CA GLU A 1137 -34.10 1.58 6.68
C GLU A 1137 -33.88 1.07 8.11
N LYS A 1138 -33.14 1.87 8.89
CA LYS A 1138 -33.00 1.66 10.32
C LYS A 1138 -34.03 2.56 11.01
N ARG A 1139 -34.64 2.05 12.07
CA ARG A 1139 -35.51 2.86 12.93
C ARG A 1139 -34.71 4.05 13.46
N LEU A 1140 -35.35 5.22 13.45
CA LEU A 1140 -34.74 6.44 13.94
C LEU A 1140 -34.96 6.63 15.45
N PHE A 1141 -33.94 7.12 16.13
CA PHE A 1141 -33.94 7.41 17.56
C PHE A 1141 -33.46 8.82 17.80
N LEU A 1142 -34.14 9.55 18.68
CA LEU A 1142 -33.67 10.85 19.14
C LEU A 1142 -32.61 10.67 20.23
N THR A 1143 -31.47 11.32 20.04
CA THR A 1143 -30.47 11.48 21.11
C THR A 1143 -31.02 12.38 22.21
N ASP A 1144 -30.34 12.51 23.35
CA ASP A 1144 -30.80 13.43 24.40
C ASP A 1144 -30.81 14.89 23.91
N THR A 1145 -29.87 15.27 23.06
CA THR A 1145 -29.90 16.57 22.36
C THR A 1145 -31.06 16.63 21.36
N GLY A 1146 -31.29 15.56 20.59
CA GLY A 1146 -32.40 15.48 19.64
C GLY A 1146 -33.78 15.64 20.29
N LYS A 1147 -34.00 15.03 21.47
CA LYS A 1147 -35.24 15.15 22.24
C LYS A 1147 -35.51 16.59 22.68
N LEU A 1148 -34.47 17.39 22.88
CA LEU A 1148 -34.62 18.83 23.16
C LEU A 1148 -35.02 19.62 21.91
N TRP A 1149 -34.53 19.20 20.73
CA TRP A 1149 -34.76 19.91 19.46
C TRP A 1149 -36.09 19.56 18.80
N PHE A 1150 -36.50 18.30 18.92
CA PHE A 1150 -37.71 17.76 18.33
C PHE A 1150 -38.62 17.28 19.46
N ALA A 1151 -39.61 18.11 19.85
CA ALA A 1151 -40.54 17.84 20.93
C ALA A 1151 -41.97 17.58 20.41
N GLY A 1152 -42.80 16.94 21.24
CA GLY A 1152 -44.23 16.71 20.96
C GLY A 1152 -44.49 15.81 19.74
N PRO A 1153 -45.58 16.04 18.98
CA PRO A 1153 -45.97 15.17 17.87
C PRO A 1153 -44.91 14.98 16.78
N ARG A 1154 -44.02 15.97 16.60
CA ARG A 1154 -42.89 15.89 15.67
C ARG A 1154 -41.86 14.84 16.12
N ALA A 1155 -41.58 14.78 17.42
CA ALA A 1155 -40.69 13.78 18.01
C ALA A 1155 -41.23 12.36 17.82
N ASP A 1156 -42.54 12.17 17.99
CA ASP A 1156 -43.20 10.88 17.84
C ASP A 1156 -43.15 10.38 16.40
N ARG A 1157 -43.40 11.27 15.42
CA ARG A 1157 -43.28 10.92 13.99
C ARG A 1157 -41.85 10.56 13.60
N ILE A 1158 -40.84 11.29 14.08
CA ILE A 1158 -39.43 10.97 13.82
C ILE A 1158 -39.07 9.60 14.41
N GLN A 1159 -39.46 9.30 15.65
CA GLN A 1159 -39.13 8.03 16.32
C GLN A 1159 -39.94 6.81 15.80
N ALA A 1160 -41.07 7.07 15.14
CA ALA A 1160 -41.84 6.06 14.43
C ALA A 1160 -41.30 5.80 13.02
N ALA A 1161 -40.50 6.72 12.48
CA ALA A 1161 -39.93 6.60 11.15
C ALA A 1161 -38.70 5.68 11.11
N SER A 1162 -38.40 5.21 9.91
CA SER A 1162 -37.15 4.55 9.57
C SER A 1162 -36.53 5.26 8.36
N ALA A 1163 -35.20 5.20 8.26
CA ALA A 1163 -34.48 5.73 7.11
C ALA A 1163 -33.17 4.96 6.89
N ASN A 1164 -32.68 4.93 5.65
CA ASN A 1164 -31.33 4.43 5.42
C ASN A 1164 -30.31 5.37 6.08
N THR A 1165 -29.17 4.83 6.51
CA THR A 1165 -28.13 5.57 7.27
C THR A 1165 -26.75 5.37 6.66
N GLN A 1166 -26.66 5.41 5.34
CA GLN A 1166 -25.45 5.07 4.57
C GLN A 1166 -24.53 6.27 4.31
N ARG A 1167 -24.91 7.49 4.71
CA ARG A 1167 -24.15 8.74 4.56
C ARG A 1167 -24.00 9.57 5.85
N PRO A 1168 -23.85 8.97 7.05
CA PRO A 1168 -23.61 9.75 8.26
C PRO A 1168 -22.27 10.48 8.14
N PHE A 1169 -22.12 11.59 8.85
CA PHE A 1169 -20.79 12.19 9.00
C PHE A 1169 -19.90 11.25 9.82
N VAL A 1170 -18.80 10.79 9.21
CA VAL A 1170 -17.69 10.12 9.92
C VAL A 1170 -16.55 11.08 10.19
N LYS A 1171 -16.45 12.16 9.41
CA LYS A 1171 -15.66 13.33 9.75
C LYS A 1171 -16.46 14.62 9.60
N PRO A 1172 -16.18 15.62 10.45
CA PRO A 1172 -15.22 15.55 11.56
C PRO A 1172 -15.69 14.65 12.72
N GLU A 1173 -14.76 14.13 13.53
CA GLU A 1173 -15.07 13.20 14.63
C GLU A 1173 -16.00 13.81 15.69
N VAL A 1174 -15.92 15.15 15.86
CA VAL A 1174 -16.82 15.91 16.71
C VAL A 1174 -18.02 16.37 15.88
N SER A 1175 -19.19 15.84 16.19
CA SER A 1175 -20.47 16.24 15.60
C SER A 1175 -21.53 16.41 16.70
N LEU A 1176 -22.62 17.11 16.42
CA LEU A 1176 -23.78 17.23 17.30
C LEU A 1176 -24.86 16.24 16.86
N PRO A 1177 -24.86 14.99 17.33
CA PRO A 1177 -25.83 14.00 16.90
C PRO A 1177 -27.22 14.32 17.45
N LEU A 1178 -28.20 14.44 16.55
CA LEU A 1178 -29.59 14.73 16.90
C LEU A 1178 -30.47 13.49 16.72
N ILE A 1179 -30.28 12.78 15.61
CA ILE A 1179 -31.04 11.58 15.27
C ILE A 1179 -30.05 10.48 14.90
N GLN A 1180 -30.24 9.30 15.49
CA GLN A 1180 -29.48 8.11 15.17
C GLN A 1180 -30.35 7.10 14.42
N GLY A 1181 -29.76 6.34 13.50
CA GLY A 1181 -30.37 5.11 13.00
C GLY A 1181 -29.41 3.96 13.26
N GLY A 1182 -29.73 3.10 14.22
CA GLY A 1182 -28.75 2.20 14.82
C GLY A 1182 -27.66 3.00 15.57
N ASN A 1183 -26.38 2.69 15.32
CA ASN A 1183 -25.24 3.42 15.90
C ASN A 1183 -24.79 4.62 15.05
N ASP A 1184 -25.41 4.85 13.90
CA ASP A 1184 -25.00 5.88 12.95
C ASP A 1184 -25.72 7.19 13.23
N ASN A 1185 -24.98 8.30 13.19
CA ASN A 1185 -25.52 9.65 13.37
C ASN A 1185 -26.26 10.09 12.09
N PHE A 1186 -27.48 9.59 11.90
CA PHE A 1186 -28.33 9.87 10.75
C PHE A 1186 -28.53 11.37 10.51
N VAL A 1187 -28.71 12.15 11.57
CA VAL A 1187 -28.68 13.61 11.51
C VAL A 1187 -27.74 14.11 12.58
N ALA A 1188 -26.68 14.79 12.16
CA ALA A 1188 -25.80 15.52 13.04
C ALA A 1188 -25.48 16.90 12.47
N GLY A 1189 -25.40 17.88 13.35
CA GLY A 1189 -24.87 19.20 12.99
C GLY A 1189 -23.35 19.20 13.12
N ILE A 1190 -22.66 19.61 12.07
CA ILE A 1190 -21.22 19.88 12.14
C ILE A 1190 -20.95 21.35 11.91
N ARG A 1191 -19.79 21.80 12.36
CA ARG A 1191 -19.29 23.16 12.12
C ARG A 1191 -17.97 23.08 11.37
N PHE A 1192 -17.72 24.08 10.55
CA PHE A 1192 -16.44 24.25 9.88
C PHE A 1192 -15.52 25.13 10.74
N ASP A 1193 -15.24 26.35 10.31
CA ASP A 1193 -14.35 27.30 11.00
C ASP A 1193 -15.13 28.47 11.58
N GLY A 1194 -16.38 28.26 11.97
CA GLY A 1194 -17.22 29.30 12.51
C GLY A 1194 -18.38 28.77 13.32
N TYR A 1195 -19.45 29.56 13.43
CA TYR A 1195 -20.51 29.29 14.41
C TYR A 1195 -21.85 28.87 13.81
N GLY A 1196 -21.96 28.79 12.49
CA GLY A 1196 -23.14 28.23 11.83
C GLY A 1196 -23.15 26.71 11.85
N PHE A 1197 -24.12 26.13 11.17
CA PHE A 1197 -24.28 24.68 11.10
C PHE A 1197 -24.38 24.20 9.66
N PHE A 1198 -23.69 23.10 9.39
CA PHE A 1198 -23.90 22.28 8.22
C PHE A 1198 -24.58 20.98 8.64
N PHE A 1199 -25.75 20.72 8.07
CA PHE A 1199 -26.54 19.52 8.32
C PHE A 1199 -26.70 18.72 7.04
N ASN A 1200 -26.82 17.41 7.21
CA ASN A 1200 -27.17 16.47 6.15
C ASN A 1200 -28.15 15.42 6.70
N LEU A 1201 -29.12 15.02 5.88
CA LEU A 1201 -29.82 13.75 6.11
C LEU A 1201 -28.89 12.62 5.65
N GLY A 1202 -28.43 11.80 6.58
CA GLY A 1202 -27.42 10.76 6.38
C GLY A 1202 -27.87 9.54 5.56
N GLY A 1203 -28.84 9.70 4.64
CA GLY A 1203 -29.35 8.65 3.76
C GLY A 1203 -30.37 9.14 2.73
N PHE A 1204 -31.08 8.22 2.06
CA PHE A 1204 -31.94 8.52 0.90
C PHE A 1204 -33.43 8.19 1.08
N SER A 1205 -33.80 7.05 1.71
CA SER A 1205 -35.19 6.61 1.85
C SER A 1205 -35.79 7.00 3.20
N ILE A 1206 -35.91 8.30 3.46
CA ILE A 1206 -36.76 8.82 4.53
C ILE A 1206 -38.04 9.36 3.92
N SER A 1207 -39.19 9.16 4.58
CA SER A 1207 -40.43 9.76 4.10
C SER A 1207 -40.30 11.27 4.07
N ARG A 1208 -40.84 11.90 3.02
CA ARG A 1208 -40.70 13.34 2.79
C ARG A 1208 -41.21 14.16 3.99
N ASP A 1209 -42.34 13.77 4.55
CA ASP A 1209 -42.93 14.48 5.69
C ASP A 1209 -42.01 14.46 6.91
N VAL A 1210 -41.34 13.32 7.16
CA VAL A 1210 -40.38 13.21 8.26
C VAL A 1210 -39.09 13.98 7.94
N ALA A 1211 -38.62 13.97 6.69
CA ALA A 1211 -37.50 14.79 6.26
C ALA A 1211 -37.78 16.28 6.46
N ILE A 1212 -38.98 16.73 6.10
CA ILE A 1212 -39.45 18.11 6.31
C ILE A 1212 -39.55 18.42 7.82
N ASP A 1213 -40.10 17.52 8.63
CA ASP A 1213 -40.15 17.66 10.09
C ASP A 1213 -38.75 17.84 10.71
N ILE A 1214 -37.77 17.07 10.24
CA ILE A 1214 -36.38 17.15 10.71
C ILE A 1214 -35.76 18.49 10.32
N VAL A 1215 -35.85 18.86 9.04
CA VAL A 1215 -35.25 20.10 8.53
C VAL A 1215 -35.91 21.32 9.17
N ALA A 1216 -37.23 21.41 9.16
CA ALA A 1216 -37.97 22.50 9.78
C ALA A 1216 -37.73 22.56 11.29
N GLY A 1217 -37.74 21.41 11.98
CA GLY A 1217 -37.56 21.36 13.43
C GLY A 1217 -36.18 21.84 13.89
N THR A 1218 -35.11 21.53 13.16
CA THR A 1218 -33.79 22.10 13.50
C THR A 1218 -33.74 23.61 13.29
N ILE A 1219 -34.32 24.11 12.19
CA ILE A 1219 -34.35 25.55 11.88
C ILE A 1219 -35.18 26.29 12.93
N GLU A 1220 -36.37 25.80 13.26
CA GLU A 1220 -37.24 26.36 14.30
C GLU A 1220 -36.56 26.35 15.67
N TYR A 1221 -35.91 25.25 16.06
CA TYR A 1221 -35.21 25.19 17.34
C TYR A 1221 -34.09 26.22 17.39
N LEU A 1222 -33.23 26.27 16.36
CA LEU A 1222 -32.14 27.23 16.28
C LEU A 1222 -32.62 28.69 16.19
N TRP A 1223 -33.80 28.93 15.61
CA TRP A 1223 -34.41 30.26 15.55
C TRP A 1223 -34.94 30.73 16.90
N ASN A 1224 -35.50 29.79 17.68
CA ASN A 1224 -36.17 30.07 18.95
C ASN A 1224 -35.27 30.01 20.18
N ASN A 1225 -34.06 29.44 20.07
CA ASN A 1225 -33.14 29.24 21.18
C ASN A 1225 -31.79 29.90 20.92
N PRO A 1226 -31.02 30.24 21.96
CA PRO A 1226 -29.63 30.63 21.79
C PRO A 1226 -28.85 29.53 21.05
N THR A 1227 -27.92 29.95 20.19
CA THR A 1227 -27.11 29.03 19.39
C THR A 1227 -26.17 28.25 20.31
N PRO A 1228 -26.17 26.89 20.28
CA PRO A 1228 -25.34 26.10 21.18
C PRO A 1228 -23.84 26.41 21.04
N THR A 1229 -23.12 26.51 22.16
CA THR A 1229 -21.66 26.71 22.18
C THR A 1229 -20.93 25.42 21.78
N PRO A 1230 -20.04 25.43 20.77
CA PRO A 1230 -19.49 24.20 20.18
C PRO A 1230 -18.26 23.64 20.92
N LEU A 1231 -18.05 22.32 20.80
CA LEU A 1231 -16.73 21.68 20.98
C LEU A 1231 -15.91 21.92 19.69
N LEU A 1232 -14.83 22.69 19.79
CA LEU A 1232 -13.92 22.93 18.65
C LEU A 1232 -13.00 21.72 18.43
N HIS A 1233 -12.73 21.39 17.17
CA HIS A 1233 -11.77 20.34 16.81
C HIS A 1233 -10.36 20.68 17.33
N SER A 1234 -9.67 19.69 17.93
CA SER A 1234 -8.21 19.72 17.99
C SER A 1234 -7.68 19.51 16.57
N GLN A 1235 -7.00 20.51 16.02
CA GLN A 1235 -6.33 20.39 14.73
C GLN A 1235 -4.82 20.38 14.94
N ASN A 1236 -4.14 19.49 14.22
CA ASN A 1236 -2.71 19.52 14.09
C ASN A 1236 -2.30 20.67 13.16
N PHE A 1237 -1.44 21.54 13.65
CA PHE A 1237 -0.84 22.63 12.90
C PHE A 1237 0.59 22.26 12.51
N PHE A 1238 1.00 22.71 11.33
CA PHE A 1238 2.40 22.70 10.93
C PHE A 1238 3.09 23.99 11.39
N TRP A 1239 3.95 23.86 12.39
CA TRP A 1239 4.77 24.94 12.95
C TRP A 1239 6.19 24.88 12.40
N LYS A 1240 6.73 26.03 12.01
CA LYS A 1240 8.13 26.26 11.72
C LYS A 1240 8.78 26.92 12.93
N LEU A 1241 9.85 26.32 13.42
CA LEU A 1241 10.69 26.80 14.50
C LEU A 1241 11.96 27.38 13.89
N ARG A 1242 12.19 28.69 14.03
CA ARG A 1242 13.33 29.40 13.43
C ARG A 1242 14.00 30.29 14.47
N PRO A 1243 15.30 30.58 14.33
CA PRO A 1243 15.99 31.54 15.18
C PRO A 1243 15.29 32.90 15.01
N PHE A 1244 15.17 33.67 16.09
CA PHE A 1244 14.64 35.01 15.98
C PHE A 1244 15.59 35.83 15.08
N PRO A 1245 15.11 36.54 14.04
CA PRO A 1245 15.99 37.36 13.22
C PRO A 1245 16.69 38.37 14.13
N ARG A 1246 18.02 38.41 14.05
CA ARG A 1246 18.82 39.44 14.71
C ARG A 1246 18.51 40.81 14.11
#